data_AF-A0A9W8DJI4-F1
#
_entry.id   AF-A0A9W8DJI4-F1
#
_cell.length_a   1.000
_cell.length_b   1.000
_cell.length_c   1.000
_cell.angle_alpha   90.00
_cell.angle_beta   90.00
_cell.angle_gamma   90.00
#
_symmetry.space_group_name_H-M   'P 1'
#
loop_
_entity.id
_entity.type
_entity.pdbx_description
1 polymer ?
#
loop_
_entity_poly.entity_id
_entity_poly.type
_entity_poly.pdbx_seq_one_letter_code
_entity_poly.pdbx_strand_id
1 'polypeptide(L)'
;MNVLVYTGEGASKTSLTHTFYSLYEVLGHHYAVVPVTDATLRSEPWEHNAALLVMPGGRDRPYVENLRGDKGNDRIRRYVRNGGRYLGLCAGGYYGCHRIEFEKDTPNAVCGPRELAFYPGVCKGTVYPGFAYNSEAGARAVEIRPAWDRLTDRSSPTPLNSTGSATSPDQQQQEQYRPRQFRVYYNGGGYFMHASQLVPAALGSPVVQVLATYAVDPQDHTGDWDGAAAVSCEVGRGRAVLTGIHPEYTPTKLNPRDYHSPDNADLVARLEHDDGARQLFWKSLLAHLGLRVSARPMNVPALTPILLTASPWVWPEGSTPSSAAEAALCSRQHPFDCLRREALAATALDTGDGDRIMHDQDAAFYVTDFSPTLFALLSPRDGPVSPSVIPDAKAENKGSSTSPQPSSPSSVPLDQILQRLSVEGGRTAASQARTLLPEGTFPLMLCPGLPPPPGQFTPRFDLRRAHLYLKELGARHMGQYLLYAETTTSTQTVLDANPRLSALLPSGLAFVATQQVRGRGRGKNPWISPAGCLQFSLVLRYPNLPPRELVTGVSGTGAGPSPVLLQYLFGLAVVEAVRSCPGYEAIPLRLKWPNDVYAEVSSHTAAEPSTSTISDPNYHDANETLPQLRRLKVGGILVNSHFTCNQHTLVIGAGVNCQNSLPTTSINELIREYNRQHKTQLAVWSEELLLARILAQFELFYFRFTTGYNRPANPVEAVLATTPTRGGSGDRMPILSLAERPLVNPRSLCQPPGPGPKGIAPFLPLYYERWLHTGQQVTLADHHHARVRINGITPDYGYLTTTAVDDAQTVYTLQPGGNSFDMMAGLISMKSA
;
A
#
# COMPACT_ATOMS: atom_id res chain seq x y z
N MET A 1 6.92 1.50 -17.37
CA MET A 1 6.31 2.83 -17.59
C MET A 1 5.05 2.95 -16.73
N ASN A 2 4.80 4.13 -16.19
CA ASN A 2 3.77 4.38 -15.18
C ASN A 2 2.66 5.26 -15.74
N VAL A 3 1.41 4.94 -15.40
CA VAL A 3 0.26 5.83 -15.57
C VAL A 3 0.08 6.57 -14.25
N LEU A 4 0.44 7.85 -14.21
CA LEU A 4 0.38 8.67 -13.00
C LEU A 4 -1.01 9.27 -12.86
N VAL A 5 -1.67 9.06 -11.72
CA VAL A 5 -2.99 9.61 -11.41
C VAL A 5 -2.85 10.60 -10.26
N TYR A 6 -3.19 11.87 -10.50
CA TYR A 6 -3.11 12.90 -9.47
C TYR A 6 -4.14 12.65 -8.36
N THR A 7 -3.69 12.58 -7.11
CA THR A 7 -4.52 12.35 -5.90
C THR A 7 -4.38 13.45 -4.86
N GLY A 8 -3.78 14.59 -5.23
CA GLY A 8 -3.68 15.76 -4.35
C GLY A 8 -5.04 16.46 -4.17
N GLU A 9 -5.03 17.61 -3.50
CA GLU A 9 -6.25 18.39 -3.31
C GLU A 9 -6.86 18.83 -4.65
N GLY A 10 -8.20 18.91 -4.66
CA GLY A 10 -9.00 19.15 -5.86
C GLY A 10 -9.61 17.89 -6.43
N ALA A 11 -8.93 16.74 -6.35
CA ALA A 11 -9.44 15.48 -6.87
C ALA A 11 -10.58 14.92 -6.00
N SER A 12 -11.72 14.60 -6.63
CA SER A 12 -12.85 13.98 -5.93
C SER A 12 -12.54 12.52 -5.58
N LYS A 13 -12.87 12.07 -4.36
CA LYS A 13 -12.69 10.69 -3.92
C LYS A 13 -13.44 9.68 -4.81
N THR A 14 -14.65 10.06 -5.25
CA THR A 14 -15.48 9.24 -6.15
C THR A 14 -14.82 9.12 -7.51
N SER A 15 -14.45 10.26 -8.12
CA SER A 15 -13.77 10.26 -9.43
C SER A 15 -12.44 9.51 -9.38
N LEU A 16 -11.66 9.66 -8.32
CA LEU A 16 -10.43 8.89 -8.10
C LEU A 16 -10.69 7.38 -8.08
N THR A 17 -11.73 6.94 -7.37
CA THR A 17 -12.06 5.51 -7.26
C THR A 17 -12.38 4.93 -8.64
N HIS A 18 -13.21 5.61 -9.43
CA HIS A 18 -13.51 5.18 -10.81
C HIS A 18 -12.31 5.28 -11.76
N THR A 19 -11.50 6.33 -11.63
CA THR A 19 -10.28 6.53 -12.43
C THR A 19 -9.29 5.40 -12.19
N PHE A 20 -8.96 5.09 -10.93
CA PHE A 20 -8.09 3.97 -10.62
C PHE A 20 -8.68 2.65 -11.10
N TYR A 21 -9.94 2.37 -10.76
CA TYR A 21 -10.61 1.13 -11.14
C TYR A 21 -10.54 0.88 -12.65
N SER A 22 -11.01 1.84 -13.45
CA SER A 22 -11.07 1.69 -14.92
C SER A 22 -9.69 1.68 -15.58
N LEU A 23 -8.71 2.42 -15.05
CA LEU A 23 -7.34 2.37 -15.56
C LEU A 23 -6.67 1.04 -15.20
N TYR A 24 -6.87 0.50 -13.99
CA TYR A 24 -6.37 -0.82 -13.63
C TYR A 24 -6.97 -1.91 -14.51
N GLU A 25 -8.28 -1.85 -14.74
CA GLU A 25 -9.00 -2.78 -15.60
C GLU A 25 -8.47 -2.79 -17.04
N VAL A 26 -8.23 -1.61 -17.61
CA VAL A 26 -7.86 -1.48 -19.04
C VAL A 26 -6.34 -1.54 -19.27
N LEU A 27 -5.53 -0.97 -18.38
CA LEU A 27 -4.10 -0.76 -18.57
C LEU A 27 -3.20 -1.60 -17.66
N GLY A 28 -3.74 -2.21 -16.59
CA GLY A 28 -2.93 -2.81 -15.54
C GLY A 28 -2.07 -4.01 -15.98
N HIS A 29 -2.34 -4.61 -17.14
CA HIS A 29 -1.46 -5.63 -17.74
C HIS A 29 -0.16 -5.06 -18.31
N HIS A 30 -0.15 -3.79 -18.70
CA HIS A 30 0.95 -3.16 -19.44
C HIS A 30 1.61 -2.00 -18.68
N TYR A 31 0.89 -1.39 -17.74
CA TYR A 31 1.32 -0.19 -17.02
C TYR A 31 1.02 -0.31 -15.52
N ALA A 32 1.91 0.22 -14.70
CA ALA A 32 1.60 0.45 -13.29
C ALA A 32 0.77 1.74 -13.16
N VAL A 33 -0.41 1.67 -12.55
CA VAL A 33 -1.24 2.85 -12.26
C VAL A 33 -0.83 3.39 -10.88
N VAL A 34 -0.22 4.57 -10.85
CA VAL A 34 0.49 5.09 -9.68
C VAL A 34 -0.17 6.39 -9.20
N PRO A 35 -0.58 6.49 -7.92
CA PRO A 35 -1.05 7.76 -7.38
C PRO A 35 0.10 8.74 -7.18
N VAL A 36 -0.10 10.01 -7.52
CA VAL A 36 0.89 11.08 -7.33
C VAL A 36 0.24 12.32 -6.71
N THR A 37 0.96 13.04 -5.86
CA THR A 37 0.48 14.29 -5.23
C THR A 37 1.07 15.51 -5.92
N ASP A 38 0.59 16.69 -5.56
CA ASP A 38 1.21 17.97 -5.96
C ASP A 38 2.68 18.03 -5.55
N ALA A 39 3.02 17.58 -4.33
CA ALA A 39 4.40 17.49 -3.88
C ALA A 39 5.25 16.61 -4.81
N THR A 40 4.75 15.42 -5.17
CA THR A 40 5.43 14.54 -6.13
C THR A 40 5.64 15.20 -7.49
N LEU A 41 4.60 15.85 -8.03
CA LEU A 41 4.71 16.52 -9.32
C LEU A 41 5.66 17.73 -9.28
N ARG A 42 5.82 18.37 -8.11
CA ARG A 42 6.69 19.52 -7.92
C ARG A 42 8.15 19.19 -7.67
N SER A 43 8.46 18.15 -6.88
CA SER A 43 9.83 17.87 -6.43
C SER A 43 10.46 16.65 -7.08
N GLU A 44 9.71 15.59 -7.35
CA GLU A 44 10.28 14.29 -7.72
C GLU A 44 10.54 14.16 -9.23
N PRO A 45 11.51 13.36 -9.68
CA PRO A 45 11.73 13.10 -11.11
C PRO A 45 10.73 12.06 -11.64
N TRP A 46 9.65 12.49 -12.28
CA TRP A 46 8.55 11.61 -12.71
C TRP A 46 8.37 11.53 -14.23
N GLU A 47 8.78 12.56 -14.96
CA GLU A 47 8.49 12.77 -16.39
C GLU A 47 9.00 11.63 -17.28
N HIS A 48 10.19 11.10 -16.98
CA HIS A 48 10.85 10.06 -17.79
C HIS A 48 10.20 8.68 -17.66
N ASN A 49 9.53 8.41 -16.53
CA ASN A 49 8.88 7.12 -16.28
C ASN A 49 7.37 7.16 -16.59
N ALA A 50 6.81 8.34 -16.89
CA ALA A 50 5.39 8.53 -17.13
C ALA A 50 5.02 8.17 -18.58
N ALA A 51 4.13 7.20 -18.75
CA ALA A 51 3.44 6.94 -20.02
C ALA A 51 2.19 7.82 -20.19
N LEU A 52 1.57 8.24 -19.08
CA LEU A 52 0.40 9.10 -19.06
C LEU A 52 0.36 9.84 -17.71
N LEU A 53 0.01 11.13 -17.72
CA LEU A 53 -0.43 11.86 -16.53
C LEU A 53 -1.95 12.07 -16.61
N VAL A 54 -2.68 11.63 -15.59
CA VAL A 54 -4.14 11.72 -15.48
C VAL A 54 -4.51 12.71 -14.38
N MET A 55 -5.27 13.73 -14.76
CA MET A 55 -5.89 14.68 -13.84
C MET A 55 -7.40 14.35 -13.73
N PRO A 56 -7.88 13.87 -12.57
CA PRO A 56 -9.25 13.39 -12.40
C PRO A 56 -10.25 14.55 -12.22
N GLY A 57 -11.54 14.20 -12.17
CA GLY A 57 -12.63 15.12 -11.85
C GLY A 57 -12.62 15.57 -10.39
N GLY A 58 -13.30 16.70 -10.12
CA GLY A 58 -13.36 17.32 -8.80
C GLY A 58 -13.46 18.84 -8.88
N ARG A 59 -12.56 19.55 -8.21
CA ARG A 59 -12.45 21.02 -8.19
C ARG A 59 -11.09 21.42 -8.73
N ASP A 60 -11.03 22.30 -9.72
CA ASP A 60 -9.75 22.72 -10.31
C ASP A 60 -8.99 23.80 -9.54
N ARG A 61 -9.66 24.65 -8.74
CA ARG A 61 -8.98 25.72 -7.99
C ARG A 61 -7.79 25.19 -7.18
N PRO A 62 -7.91 24.08 -6.42
CA PRO A 62 -6.76 23.47 -5.76
C PRO A 62 -5.66 22.98 -6.71
N TYR A 63 -5.98 22.55 -7.94
CA TYR A 63 -4.96 22.20 -8.94
C TYR A 63 -4.15 23.44 -9.31
N VAL A 64 -4.86 24.55 -9.59
CA VAL A 64 -4.25 25.85 -9.92
C VAL A 64 -3.36 26.34 -8.79
N GLU A 65 -3.86 26.30 -7.55
CA GLU A 65 -3.14 26.78 -6.37
C GLU A 65 -1.88 25.94 -6.09
N ASN A 66 -2.00 24.61 -6.11
CA ASN A 66 -0.93 23.72 -5.66
C ASN A 66 0.14 23.43 -6.72
N LEU A 67 -0.19 23.60 -8.01
CA LEU A 67 0.72 23.32 -9.14
C LEU A 67 1.14 24.59 -9.90
N ARG A 68 0.85 25.78 -9.37
CA ARG A 68 1.18 27.05 -10.02
C ARG A 68 2.68 27.18 -10.35
N GLY A 69 2.99 27.73 -11.52
CA GLY A 69 4.33 28.21 -11.87
C GLY A 69 5.32 27.14 -12.30
N ASP A 70 6.60 27.45 -12.10
CA ASP A 70 7.77 26.74 -12.64
C ASP A 70 7.94 25.32 -12.10
N LYS A 71 7.58 25.14 -10.82
CA LYS A 71 7.72 23.85 -10.15
C LYS A 71 6.59 22.88 -10.45
N GLY A 72 5.42 23.32 -10.93
CA GLY A 72 4.29 22.42 -11.22
C GLY A 72 3.89 22.43 -12.69
N ASN A 73 3.14 23.45 -13.10
CA ASN A 73 2.53 23.53 -14.43
C ASN A 73 3.54 23.65 -15.56
N ASP A 74 4.67 24.34 -15.36
CA ASP A 74 5.75 24.35 -16.35
C ASP A 74 6.31 22.94 -16.59
N ARG A 75 6.43 22.11 -15.56
CA ARG A 75 6.90 20.73 -15.69
C ARG A 75 5.89 19.88 -16.46
N ILE A 76 4.61 20.00 -16.12
CA ILE A 76 3.52 19.30 -16.83
C ILE A 76 3.49 19.74 -18.31
N ARG A 77 3.57 21.04 -18.59
CA ARG A 77 3.64 21.57 -19.96
C ARG A 77 4.84 21.06 -20.71
N ARG A 78 6.03 21.07 -20.10
CA ARG A 78 7.28 20.57 -20.71
C ARG A 78 7.18 19.08 -21.01
N TYR A 79 6.67 18.29 -20.08
CA TYR A 79 6.44 16.86 -20.26
C TYR A 79 5.58 16.58 -21.50
N VAL A 80 4.40 17.22 -21.61
CA VAL A 80 3.53 17.03 -22.78
C VAL A 80 4.19 17.55 -24.07
N ARG A 81 4.76 18.77 -24.07
CA ARG A 81 5.44 19.34 -25.25
C ARG A 81 6.57 18.45 -25.78
N ASN A 82 7.23 17.70 -24.91
CA ASN A 82 8.36 16.84 -25.25
C ASN A 82 7.96 15.40 -25.64
N GLY A 83 6.67 15.13 -25.87
CA GLY A 83 6.18 13.81 -26.28
C GLY A 83 5.38 13.06 -25.22
N GLY A 84 5.23 13.65 -24.03
CA GLY A 84 4.38 13.13 -22.96
C GLY A 84 2.89 13.18 -23.32
N ARG A 85 2.10 12.45 -22.53
CA ARG A 85 0.65 12.32 -22.73
C ARG A 85 -0.11 12.77 -21.50
N TYR A 86 -1.18 13.52 -21.71
CA TYR A 86 -2.06 14.05 -20.66
C TYR A 86 -3.51 13.61 -20.88
N LEU A 87 -4.18 13.22 -19.80
CA LEU A 87 -5.62 12.95 -19.79
C LEU A 87 -6.29 13.77 -18.69
N GLY A 88 -7.18 14.67 -19.08
CA GLY A 88 -7.98 15.49 -18.17
C GLY A 88 -9.44 15.07 -18.17
N LEU A 89 -9.96 14.67 -17.00
CA LEU A 89 -11.34 14.21 -16.82
C LEU A 89 -12.13 15.26 -16.05
N CYS A 90 -13.23 15.77 -16.62
CA CYS A 90 -14.05 16.83 -16.05
C CYS A 90 -13.20 18.01 -15.55
N ALA A 91 -12.96 18.12 -14.24
CA ALA A 91 -12.08 19.14 -13.68
C ALA A 91 -10.65 19.14 -14.20
N GLY A 92 -10.06 17.96 -14.37
CA GLY A 92 -8.76 17.86 -15.04
C GLY A 92 -8.82 18.24 -16.52
N GLY A 93 -9.99 18.10 -17.15
CA GLY A 93 -10.25 18.49 -18.54
C GLY A 93 -10.23 20.00 -18.70
N TYR A 94 -11.06 20.72 -17.94
CA TYR A 94 -11.08 22.19 -17.99
C TYR A 94 -9.83 22.84 -17.40
N TYR A 95 -9.14 22.18 -16.47
CA TYR A 95 -7.82 22.59 -16.00
C TYR A 95 -6.76 22.64 -17.12
N GLY A 96 -6.92 21.78 -18.14
CA GLY A 96 -6.06 21.73 -19.32
C GLY A 96 -6.38 22.80 -20.37
N CYS A 97 -7.43 23.61 -20.20
CA CYS A 97 -7.79 24.67 -21.14
C CYS A 97 -6.98 25.95 -20.92
N HIS A 98 -7.15 26.94 -21.79
CA HIS A 98 -6.60 28.28 -21.58
C HIS A 98 -7.46 29.08 -20.60
N ARG A 99 -8.78 28.88 -20.65
CA ARG A 99 -9.74 29.54 -19.78
C ARG A 99 -10.91 28.61 -19.46
N ILE A 100 -11.49 28.80 -18.28
CA ILE A 100 -12.75 28.18 -17.87
C ILE A 100 -13.81 29.25 -17.58
N GLU A 101 -15.05 28.94 -17.92
CA GLU A 101 -16.26 29.64 -17.46
C GLU A 101 -17.26 28.62 -16.91
N PHE A 102 -17.16 28.32 -15.62
CA PHE A 102 -17.95 27.31 -14.94
C PHE A 102 -19.01 27.96 -14.04
N GLU A 103 -20.27 27.53 -14.15
CA GLU A 103 -21.40 28.02 -13.35
C GLU A 103 -21.41 29.55 -13.27
N LYS A 104 -21.14 30.19 -14.42
CA LYS A 104 -21.07 31.65 -14.54
C LYS A 104 -22.39 32.22 -14.04
N ASP A 105 -22.30 33.28 -13.25
CA ASP A 105 -23.46 33.96 -12.64
C ASP A 105 -24.16 33.20 -11.50
N THR A 106 -23.59 32.08 -11.01
CA THR A 106 -24.06 31.42 -9.78
C THR A 106 -23.02 31.51 -8.65
N PRO A 107 -23.39 31.23 -7.37
CA PRO A 107 -22.43 31.19 -6.26
C PRO A 107 -21.29 30.18 -6.45
N ASN A 108 -21.47 29.20 -7.35
CA ASN A 108 -20.48 28.17 -7.65
C ASN A 108 -19.49 28.60 -8.76
N ALA A 109 -19.55 29.86 -9.22
CA ALA A 109 -18.80 30.35 -10.36
C ALA A 109 -17.29 30.13 -10.24
N VAL A 110 -16.70 29.46 -11.23
CA VAL A 110 -15.25 29.35 -11.40
C VAL A 110 -14.90 29.83 -12.80
N CYS A 111 -14.42 31.08 -12.87
CA CYS A 111 -14.02 31.72 -14.12
C CYS A 111 -12.58 32.18 -14.03
N GLY A 112 -11.78 31.95 -15.08
CA GLY A 112 -10.42 32.49 -15.14
C GLY A 112 -9.46 31.71 -16.04
N PRO A 113 -8.23 32.25 -16.21
CA PRO A 113 -7.20 31.61 -17.02
C PRO A 113 -6.63 30.35 -16.33
N ARG A 114 -6.07 29.45 -17.12
CA ARG A 114 -5.39 28.24 -16.67
C ARG A 114 -4.03 28.13 -17.37
N GLU A 115 -2.99 27.82 -16.59
CA GLU A 115 -1.60 27.90 -17.06
C GLU A 115 -1.23 26.79 -18.05
N LEU A 116 -1.92 25.63 -18.03
CA LEU A 116 -1.59 24.51 -18.92
C LEU A 116 -1.88 24.84 -20.38
N ALA A 117 -3.05 25.42 -20.66
CA ALA A 117 -3.45 25.92 -21.98
C ALA A 117 -3.18 24.94 -23.14
N PHE A 118 -3.42 23.63 -22.92
CA PHE A 118 -3.33 22.61 -23.96
C PHE A 118 -4.44 22.79 -24.99
N TYR A 119 -5.66 23.07 -24.51
CA TYR A 119 -6.73 23.59 -25.34
C TYR A 119 -6.67 25.11 -25.33
N PRO A 120 -6.49 25.79 -26.47
CA PRO A 120 -6.28 27.24 -26.51
C PRO A 120 -7.56 28.04 -26.26
N GLY A 121 -8.73 27.41 -26.32
CA GLY A 121 -10.02 28.05 -26.13
C GLY A 121 -10.56 27.99 -24.69
N VAL A 122 -11.85 28.26 -24.58
CA VAL A 122 -12.61 28.28 -23.33
C VAL A 122 -13.32 26.93 -23.14
N CYS A 123 -13.23 26.35 -21.93
CA CYS A 123 -14.21 25.35 -21.51
C CYS A 123 -15.34 26.04 -20.73
N LYS A 124 -16.58 25.86 -21.19
CA LYS A 124 -17.77 26.46 -20.59
C LYS A 124 -18.63 25.37 -19.96
N GLY A 125 -19.09 25.59 -18.74
CA GLY A 125 -19.90 24.63 -18.00
C GLY A 125 -20.74 25.30 -16.91
N THR A 126 -21.60 24.55 -16.22
CA THR A 126 -21.93 23.16 -16.53
C THR A 126 -22.81 23.08 -17.77
N VAL A 127 -22.73 21.98 -18.52
CA VAL A 127 -23.57 21.77 -19.72
C VAL A 127 -25.02 21.58 -19.32
N TYR A 128 -25.28 20.78 -18.29
CA TYR A 128 -26.61 20.57 -17.74
C TYR A 128 -26.75 21.23 -16.37
N PRO A 129 -27.83 21.98 -16.11
CA PRO A 129 -28.05 22.69 -14.84
C PRO A 129 -28.33 21.72 -13.68
N GLY A 130 -28.16 22.22 -12.45
CA GLY A 130 -28.44 21.46 -11.21
C GLY A 130 -27.21 20.85 -10.54
N PHE A 131 -26.00 21.29 -10.91
CA PHE A 131 -24.78 20.87 -10.24
C PHE A 131 -24.69 21.41 -8.81
N ALA A 132 -24.24 20.56 -7.89
CA ALA A 132 -23.98 20.93 -6.51
C ALA A 132 -22.72 20.23 -6.00
N TYR A 133 -21.82 20.99 -5.37
CA TYR A 133 -20.61 20.41 -4.79
C TYR A 133 -20.93 19.39 -3.70
N ASN A 134 -20.17 18.30 -3.67
CA ASN A 134 -20.34 17.19 -2.72
C ASN A 134 -21.73 16.54 -2.75
N SER A 135 -22.41 16.60 -3.90
CA SER A 135 -23.74 16.05 -4.11
C SER A 135 -23.84 15.38 -5.48
N GLU A 136 -24.68 14.36 -5.57
CA GLU A 136 -25.02 13.67 -6.81
C GLU A 136 -26.30 14.23 -7.46
N ALA A 137 -26.83 15.35 -6.95
CA ALA A 137 -28.04 15.98 -7.49
C ALA A 137 -27.93 16.34 -8.99
N GLY A 138 -26.73 16.71 -9.45
CA GLY A 138 -26.46 17.04 -10.85
C GLY A 138 -26.15 15.84 -11.75
N ALA A 139 -25.93 14.65 -11.15
CA ALA A 139 -25.55 13.44 -11.87
C ALA A 139 -26.63 13.05 -12.87
N ARG A 140 -26.27 12.55 -14.05
CA ARG A 140 -27.22 11.99 -15.04
C ARG A 140 -26.51 11.16 -16.10
N ALA A 141 -27.27 10.36 -16.83
CA ALA A 141 -26.82 9.65 -18.02
C ALA A 141 -27.02 10.55 -19.24
N VAL A 142 -25.92 11.05 -19.81
CA VAL A 142 -25.96 11.96 -20.98
C VAL A 142 -25.60 11.21 -22.25
N GLU A 143 -26.34 11.45 -23.32
CA GLU A 143 -26.05 10.88 -24.62
C GLU A 143 -24.92 11.66 -25.31
N ILE A 144 -23.94 10.92 -25.85
CA ILE A 144 -22.83 11.48 -26.62
C ILE A 144 -22.74 10.82 -27.99
N ARG A 145 -22.17 11.57 -28.96
CA ARG A 145 -21.83 11.09 -30.30
C ARG A 145 -20.31 11.01 -30.45
N PRO A 146 -19.71 9.82 -30.42
CA PRO A 146 -18.27 9.64 -30.63
C PRO A 146 -17.87 9.83 -32.09
N ALA A 147 -16.72 10.44 -32.34
CA ALA A 147 -16.06 10.50 -33.65
C ALA A 147 -15.16 9.27 -33.86
N TRP A 148 -15.79 8.11 -34.11
CA TRP A 148 -15.08 6.83 -34.23
C TRP A 148 -14.00 6.79 -35.32
N ASP A 149 -14.20 7.53 -36.40
CA ASP A 149 -13.24 7.72 -37.49
C ASP A 149 -11.92 8.34 -37.02
N ARG A 150 -11.96 9.20 -35.99
CA ARG A 150 -10.78 9.84 -35.40
C ARG A 150 -10.11 9.00 -34.32
N LEU A 151 -10.88 8.12 -33.69
CA LEU A 151 -10.43 7.22 -32.62
C LEU A 151 -9.92 5.88 -33.13
N THR A 152 -10.02 5.63 -34.44
CA THR A 152 -9.51 4.42 -35.07
C THR A 152 -8.14 4.63 -35.66
N ASP A 153 -7.16 3.95 -35.09
CA ASP A 153 -5.82 3.93 -35.65
C ASP A 153 -5.79 3.08 -36.93
N ARG A 154 -5.61 3.74 -38.09
CA ARG A 154 -5.34 3.06 -39.37
C ARG A 154 -3.90 2.52 -39.47
N SER A 155 -3.05 2.77 -38.47
CA SER A 155 -1.61 2.46 -38.48
C SER A 155 -1.15 1.42 -37.45
N SER A 156 -2.04 0.85 -36.64
CA SER A 156 -1.69 -0.28 -35.77
C SER A 156 -1.54 -1.56 -36.61
N PRO A 157 -0.40 -2.28 -36.53
CA PRO A 157 -0.21 -3.51 -37.26
C PRO A 157 -1.21 -4.54 -36.72
N THR A 158 -2.03 -5.07 -37.63
CA THR A 158 -2.76 -6.31 -37.37
C THR A 158 -1.74 -7.35 -36.90
N PRO A 159 -2.01 -8.15 -35.85
CA PRO A 159 -1.07 -9.17 -35.43
C PRO A 159 -0.91 -10.17 -36.57
N LEU A 160 0.18 -10.05 -37.32
CA LEU A 160 0.62 -11.09 -38.24
C LEU A 160 1.24 -12.19 -37.38
N ASN A 161 0.42 -13.14 -36.93
CA ASN A 161 0.80 -14.55 -36.89
C ASN A 161 -0.40 -15.47 -36.69
N SER A 162 -0.66 -16.17 -37.77
CA SER A 162 -1.40 -17.42 -37.93
C SER A 162 -0.90 -18.54 -37.02
N THR A 163 -1.83 -19.22 -36.34
CA THR A 163 -2.03 -20.68 -36.42
C THR A 163 -3.41 -20.99 -35.87
N GLY A 164 -4.20 -21.77 -36.62
CA GLY A 164 -5.62 -22.01 -36.37
C GLY A 164 -5.95 -22.42 -34.93
N SER A 165 -6.65 -21.54 -34.25
CA SER A 165 -7.46 -21.83 -33.07
C SER A 165 -8.71 -20.98 -33.26
N ALA A 166 -9.84 -21.64 -33.52
CA ALA A 166 -11.12 -20.97 -33.73
C ALA A 166 -11.48 -20.22 -32.45
N THR A 167 -11.35 -18.90 -32.47
CA THR A 167 -12.02 -18.03 -31.50
C THR A 167 -13.53 -18.22 -31.65
N SER A 168 -14.23 -18.30 -30.53
CA SER A 168 -15.67 -18.55 -30.53
C SER A 168 -16.42 -17.44 -31.30
N PRO A 169 -17.53 -17.75 -32.00
CA PRO A 169 -18.31 -16.78 -32.76
C PRO A 169 -18.73 -15.53 -31.96
N ASP A 170 -18.92 -15.67 -30.65
CA ASP A 170 -19.29 -14.59 -29.75
C ASP A 170 -18.17 -13.53 -29.57
N GLN A 171 -16.90 -13.90 -29.73
CA GLN A 171 -15.77 -12.97 -29.58
C GLN A 171 -15.56 -12.10 -30.82
N GLN A 172 -15.97 -12.56 -32.00
CA GLN A 172 -15.86 -11.78 -33.24
C GLN A 172 -16.98 -10.72 -33.36
N GLN A 173 -18.14 -10.93 -32.72
CA GLN A 173 -19.25 -9.97 -32.76
C GLN A 173 -19.07 -8.76 -31.82
N GLN A 174 -18.31 -8.89 -30.73
CA GLN A 174 -18.12 -7.80 -29.76
C GLN A 174 -17.08 -6.74 -30.17
N GLU A 175 -16.09 -7.07 -31.00
CA GLU A 175 -15.08 -6.09 -31.46
C GLU A 175 -15.58 -5.17 -32.61
N GLN A 176 -16.77 -5.43 -33.17
CA GLN A 176 -17.28 -4.71 -34.34
C GLN A 176 -18.50 -3.80 -34.06
N TYR A 177 -18.96 -3.68 -32.81
CA TYR A 177 -20.09 -2.79 -32.47
C TYR A 177 -19.61 -1.38 -32.10
N ARG A 178 -19.72 -0.43 -33.04
CA ARG A 178 -19.49 1.02 -32.80
C ARG A 178 -20.80 1.80 -32.89
N PRO A 179 -21.48 2.07 -31.77
CA PRO A 179 -22.77 2.75 -31.80
C PRO A 179 -22.63 4.22 -32.19
N ARG A 180 -23.64 4.75 -32.90
CA ARG A 180 -23.67 6.18 -33.30
C ARG A 180 -23.80 7.12 -32.11
N GLN A 181 -24.48 6.68 -31.06
CA GLN A 181 -24.64 7.41 -29.81
C GLN A 181 -24.85 6.41 -28.67
N PHE A 182 -24.45 6.79 -27.46
CA PHE A 182 -24.64 6.00 -26.24
C PHE A 182 -24.53 6.93 -25.02
N ARG A 183 -24.94 6.44 -23.84
CA ARG A 183 -24.92 7.23 -22.61
C ARG A 183 -23.63 7.05 -21.82
N VAL A 184 -23.18 8.15 -21.22
CA VAL A 184 -22.08 8.19 -20.26
C VAL A 184 -22.50 8.92 -18.99
N TYR A 185 -21.83 8.62 -17.89
CA TYR A 185 -22.04 9.36 -16.65
C TYR A 185 -21.56 10.80 -16.81
N TYR A 186 -22.31 11.72 -16.22
CA TYR A 186 -22.01 13.14 -16.17
C TYR A 186 -22.42 13.69 -14.82
N ASN A 187 -21.57 14.50 -14.21
CA ASN A 187 -21.94 15.34 -13.08
C ASN A 187 -21.10 16.64 -13.12
N GLY A 188 -21.70 17.73 -13.59
CA GLY A 188 -21.06 19.05 -13.62
C GLY A 188 -19.93 19.21 -14.65
N GLY A 189 -19.98 18.53 -15.79
CA GLY A 189 -19.01 18.71 -16.88
C GLY A 189 -19.23 19.96 -17.74
N GLY A 190 -18.19 20.43 -18.43
CA GLY A 190 -18.27 21.50 -19.43
C GLY A 190 -18.16 21.01 -20.88
N TYR A 191 -18.28 21.91 -21.84
CA TYR A 191 -17.96 21.70 -23.26
C TYR A 191 -16.81 22.61 -23.71
N PHE A 192 -16.15 22.25 -24.81
CA PHE A 192 -15.01 22.99 -25.35
C PHE A 192 -15.46 23.90 -26.49
N MET A 193 -15.55 25.21 -26.25
CA MET A 193 -16.13 26.18 -27.20
C MET A 193 -15.31 26.30 -28.49
N HIS A 194 -15.99 26.27 -29.64
CA HIS A 194 -15.41 26.40 -30.99
C HIS A 194 -14.34 25.36 -31.36
N ALA A 195 -14.28 24.23 -30.67
CA ALA A 195 -13.29 23.18 -30.92
C ALA A 195 -13.22 22.73 -32.39
N SER A 196 -14.36 22.70 -33.08
CA SER A 196 -14.47 22.36 -34.51
C SER A 196 -13.95 23.45 -35.47
N GLN A 197 -13.84 24.69 -35.00
CA GLN A 197 -13.48 25.87 -35.80
C GLN A 197 -12.04 26.34 -35.54
N LEU A 198 -11.37 25.79 -34.51
CA LEU A 198 -10.00 26.15 -34.16
C LEU A 198 -9.00 25.64 -35.21
N VAL A 199 -8.45 26.58 -35.98
CA VAL A 199 -7.33 26.36 -36.89
C VAL A 199 -6.02 26.75 -36.17
N PRO A 200 -4.91 26.01 -36.34
CA PRO A 200 -3.63 26.39 -35.73
C PRO A 200 -3.21 27.81 -36.12
N ALA A 201 -3.05 28.69 -35.13
CA ALA A 201 -2.73 30.10 -35.36
C ALA A 201 -1.28 30.34 -35.83
N ALA A 202 -0.36 29.42 -35.53
CA ALA A 202 1.04 29.45 -35.95
C ALA A 202 1.65 28.04 -36.00
N LEU A 203 2.82 27.89 -36.63
CA LEU A 203 3.59 26.65 -36.64
C LEU A 203 3.97 26.27 -35.19
N GLY A 204 3.42 25.16 -34.69
CA GLY A 204 3.58 24.71 -33.30
C GLY A 204 2.44 25.06 -32.34
N SER A 205 1.38 25.74 -32.81
CA SER A 205 0.12 25.88 -32.06
C SER A 205 -0.62 24.55 -31.94
N PRO A 206 -1.44 24.34 -30.89
CA PRO A 206 -2.12 23.07 -30.71
C PRO A 206 -3.10 22.76 -31.83
N VAL A 207 -3.02 21.55 -32.40
CA VAL A 207 -4.04 21.04 -33.33
C VAL A 207 -5.14 20.39 -32.50
N VAL A 208 -6.36 20.91 -32.63
CA VAL A 208 -7.53 20.43 -31.88
C VAL A 208 -8.36 19.50 -32.75
N GLN A 209 -8.77 18.37 -32.20
CA GLN A 209 -9.72 17.45 -32.82
C GLN A 209 -10.83 17.10 -31.83
N VAL A 210 -12.09 17.27 -32.24
CA VAL A 210 -13.26 16.82 -31.47
C VAL A 210 -13.34 15.29 -31.52
N LEU A 211 -13.37 14.64 -30.35
CA LEU A 211 -13.46 13.18 -30.21
C LEU A 211 -14.86 12.69 -29.87
N ALA A 212 -15.68 13.54 -29.23
CA ALA A 212 -17.10 13.29 -29.00
C ALA A 212 -17.86 14.60 -28.79
N THR A 213 -19.15 14.61 -29.12
CA THR A 213 -20.06 15.74 -28.83
C THR A 213 -21.23 15.31 -27.96
N TYR A 214 -21.81 16.23 -27.18
CA TYR A 214 -23.11 16.04 -26.56
C TYR A 214 -24.18 15.85 -27.63
N ALA A 215 -25.12 14.92 -27.41
CA ALA A 215 -26.17 14.64 -28.38
C ALA A 215 -27.25 15.73 -28.42
N VAL A 216 -27.45 16.42 -27.29
CA VAL A 216 -28.47 17.44 -27.05
C VAL A 216 -27.78 18.64 -26.39
N ASP A 217 -28.16 19.85 -26.80
CA ASP A 217 -27.86 21.08 -26.07
C ASP A 217 -29.02 21.40 -25.13
N PRO A 218 -28.86 21.24 -23.80
CA PRO A 218 -29.95 21.43 -22.86
C PRO A 218 -30.23 22.91 -22.51
N GLN A 219 -29.39 23.85 -22.95
CA GLN A 219 -29.54 25.28 -22.62
C GLN A 219 -29.75 26.17 -23.86
N ASP A 220 -29.98 25.56 -25.04
CA ASP A 220 -30.18 26.25 -26.32
C ASP A 220 -29.16 27.38 -26.56
N HIS A 221 -27.88 27.04 -26.42
CA HIS A 221 -26.80 28.00 -26.59
C HIS A 221 -26.80 28.54 -28.04
N THR A 222 -26.80 29.87 -28.17
CA THR A 222 -26.72 30.52 -29.49
C THR A 222 -25.25 30.64 -29.94
N GLY A 223 -24.98 30.37 -31.22
CA GLY A 223 -23.70 30.63 -31.89
C GLY A 223 -22.53 29.71 -31.51
N ASP A 224 -22.00 29.86 -30.28
CA ASP A 224 -20.68 29.36 -29.86
C ASP A 224 -20.65 27.86 -29.47
N TRP A 225 -21.78 27.17 -29.63
CA TRP A 225 -21.95 25.77 -29.27
C TRP A 225 -21.67 24.84 -30.45
N ASP A 226 -20.58 24.08 -30.34
CA ASP A 226 -20.33 22.89 -31.17
C ASP A 226 -20.47 21.59 -30.37
N GLY A 227 -20.89 21.70 -29.10
CA GLY A 227 -21.19 20.59 -28.21
C GLY A 227 -20.01 19.66 -27.93
N ALA A 228 -18.76 20.09 -28.14
CA ALA A 228 -17.59 19.22 -27.95
C ALA A 228 -17.48 18.76 -26.48
N ALA A 229 -17.74 17.46 -26.25
CA ALA A 229 -17.69 16.80 -24.95
C ALA A 229 -16.30 16.24 -24.64
N ALA A 230 -15.53 15.91 -25.67
CA ALA A 230 -14.16 15.46 -25.58
C ALA A 230 -13.32 15.97 -26.76
N VAL A 231 -12.09 16.42 -26.49
CA VAL A 231 -11.15 16.93 -27.50
C VAL A 231 -9.75 16.32 -27.32
N SER A 232 -9.05 16.13 -28.44
CA SER A 232 -7.62 15.85 -28.50
C SER A 232 -6.88 17.11 -28.91
N CYS A 233 -5.82 17.46 -28.21
CA CYS A 233 -4.93 18.58 -28.49
C CYS A 233 -3.52 18.04 -28.74
N GLU A 234 -2.96 18.26 -29.93
CA GLU A 234 -1.55 17.98 -30.20
C GLU A 234 -0.72 19.15 -29.66
N VAL A 235 0.20 18.89 -28.73
CA VAL A 235 0.95 19.94 -28.04
C VAL A 235 2.43 19.63 -28.16
N GLY A 236 3.14 20.38 -29.03
CA GLY A 236 4.52 20.06 -29.38
C GLY A 236 4.62 18.66 -30.00
N ARG A 237 5.42 17.79 -29.40
CA ARG A 237 5.55 16.37 -29.79
C ARG A 237 4.58 15.43 -29.09
N GLY A 238 3.82 15.91 -28.09
CA GLY A 238 2.91 15.09 -27.30
C GLY A 238 1.45 15.40 -27.56
N ARG A 239 0.59 14.84 -26.70
CA ARG A 239 -0.86 14.86 -26.89
C ARG A 239 -1.59 14.98 -25.56
N ALA A 240 -2.64 15.79 -25.53
CA ALA A 240 -3.56 15.92 -24.40
C ALA A 240 -4.98 15.56 -24.85
N VAL A 241 -5.66 14.69 -24.11
CA VAL A 241 -7.10 14.44 -24.26
C VAL A 241 -7.82 15.06 -23.08
N LEU A 242 -8.83 15.88 -23.35
CA LEU A 242 -9.62 16.59 -22.35
C LEU A 242 -11.09 16.21 -22.51
N THR A 243 -11.78 15.87 -21.41
CA THR A 243 -13.20 15.52 -21.43
C THR A 243 -13.99 16.34 -20.42
N GLY A 244 -15.20 16.74 -20.79
CA GLY A 244 -16.22 17.24 -19.84
C GLY A 244 -17.06 16.13 -19.23
N ILE A 245 -17.16 15.01 -19.93
CA ILE A 245 -17.86 13.79 -19.50
C ILE A 245 -16.94 12.86 -18.70
N HIS A 246 -17.53 11.83 -18.07
CA HIS A 246 -16.83 10.83 -17.27
C HIS A 246 -16.89 9.42 -17.90
N PRO A 247 -16.13 9.15 -18.97
CA PRO A 247 -16.05 7.82 -19.56
C PRO A 247 -15.40 6.78 -18.63
N GLU A 248 -14.69 7.20 -17.58
CA GLU A 248 -14.05 6.34 -16.57
C GLU A 248 -15.03 5.74 -15.56
N TYR A 249 -16.24 6.30 -15.42
CA TYR A 249 -17.22 5.83 -14.45
C TYR A 249 -17.82 4.51 -14.91
N THR A 250 -17.74 3.51 -14.02
CA THR A 250 -18.22 2.14 -14.28
C THR A 250 -19.55 1.95 -13.55
N PRO A 251 -20.65 1.58 -14.24
CA PRO A 251 -21.98 1.51 -13.63
C PRO A 251 -22.06 0.55 -12.44
N THR A 252 -21.36 -0.59 -12.49
CA THR A 252 -21.30 -1.58 -11.40
C THR A 252 -20.64 -1.09 -10.11
N LYS A 253 -20.02 0.11 -10.14
CA LYS A 253 -19.41 0.78 -8.99
C LYS A 253 -20.22 1.98 -8.50
N LEU A 254 -21.35 2.26 -9.13
CA LEU A 254 -22.30 3.27 -8.66
C LEU A 254 -23.28 2.59 -7.69
N ASN A 255 -23.52 3.22 -6.54
CA ASN A 255 -24.55 2.78 -5.63
C ASN A 255 -25.90 3.41 -6.04
N PRO A 256 -26.90 2.63 -6.47
CA PRO A 256 -28.19 3.19 -6.89
C PRO A 256 -28.88 4.04 -5.82
N ARG A 257 -28.56 3.82 -4.54
CA ARG A 257 -29.11 4.59 -3.41
C ARG A 257 -28.62 6.04 -3.34
N ASP A 258 -27.55 6.37 -4.04
CA ASP A 258 -27.03 7.73 -4.02
C ASP A 258 -27.79 8.64 -5.02
N TYR A 259 -28.66 8.05 -5.85
CA TYR A 259 -29.27 8.70 -7.02
C TYR A 259 -30.82 8.71 -6.98
N HIS A 260 -31.40 9.10 -5.83
CA HIS A 260 -32.84 9.02 -5.58
C HIS A 260 -33.70 10.18 -6.10
N SER A 261 -33.18 11.11 -6.90
CA SER A 261 -34.05 12.11 -7.53
C SER A 261 -34.93 11.46 -8.60
N PRO A 262 -36.15 11.95 -8.86
CA PRO A 262 -37.02 11.43 -9.92
C PRO A 262 -36.32 11.35 -11.29
N ASP A 263 -35.43 12.29 -11.57
CA ASP A 263 -34.67 12.37 -12.83
C ASP A 263 -33.55 11.31 -12.95
N ASN A 264 -33.14 10.71 -11.81
CA ASN A 264 -32.00 9.81 -11.71
C ASN A 264 -32.31 8.42 -11.14
N ALA A 265 -33.57 8.11 -10.83
CA ALA A 265 -33.98 6.82 -10.27
C ALA A 265 -33.47 5.61 -11.08
N ASP A 266 -33.46 5.73 -12.42
CA ASP A 266 -32.96 4.71 -13.35
C ASP A 266 -31.58 5.03 -13.94
N LEU A 267 -30.80 5.91 -13.29
CA LEU A 267 -29.49 6.34 -13.78
C LEU A 267 -28.55 5.15 -14.02
N VAL A 268 -28.37 4.31 -13.01
CA VAL A 268 -27.43 3.17 -13.06
C VAL A 268 -27.85 2.18 -14.14
N ALA A 269 -29.15 1.84 -14.22
CA ALA A 269 -29.68 0.93 -15.22
C ALA A 269 -29.47 1.46 -16.66
N ARG A 270 -29.68 2.76 -16.89
CA ARG A 270 -29.41 3.39 -18.20
C ARG A 270 -27.92 3.36 -18.58
N LEU A 271 -27.03 3.54 -17.61
CA LEU A 271 -25.59 3.45 -17.85
C LEU A 271 -25.12 2.00 -18.04
N GLU A 272 -25.70 1.04 -17.34
CA GLU A 272 -25.43 -0.40 -17.52
C GLU A 272 -25.80 -0.87 -18.93
N HIS A 273 -26.93 -0.40 -19.47
CA HIS A 273 -27.36 -0.71 -20.83
C HIS A 273 -26.31 -0.30 -21.88
N ASP A 274 -25.67 0.85 -21.69
CA ASP A 274 -24.70 1.42 -22.62
C ASP A 274 -23.23 1.14 -22.22
N ASP A 275 -22.97 0.32 -21.18
CA ASP A 275 -21.62 0.16 -20.63
C ASP A 275 -20.63 -0.37 -21.66
N GLY A 276 -21.03 -1.35 -22.48
CA GLY A 276 -20.18 -1.90 -23.53
C GLY A 276 -19.67 -0.83 -24.52
N ALA A 277 -20.55 0.10 -24.91
CA ALA A 277 -20.20 1.22 -25.77
C ALA A 277 -19.25 2.21 -25.08
N ARG A 278 -19.52 2.51 -23.80
CA ARG A 278 -18.64 3.32 -22.94
C ARG A 278 -17.26 2.67 -22.80
N GLN A 279 -17.17 1.37 -22.53
CA GLN A 279 -15.89 0.66 -22.41
C GLN A 279 -15.07 0.77 -23.69
N LEU A 280 -15.72 0.57 -24.85
CA LEU A 280 -15.06 0.70 -26.15
C LEU A 280 -14.55 2.12 -26.38
N PHE A 281 -15.35 3.13 -26.05
CA PHE A 281 -14.96 4.53 -26.14
C PHE A 281 -13.79 4.86 -25.21
N TRP A 282 -13.84 4.42 -23.95
CA TRP A 282 -12.78 4.60 -22.96
C TRP A 282 -11.45 3.98 -23.41
N LYS A 283 -11.48 2.72 -23.86
CA LYS A 283 -10.31 2.04 -24.45
C LYS A 283 -9.78 2.81 -25.66
N SER A 284 -10.66 3.32 -26.51
CA SER A 284 -10.27 4.07 -27.71
C SER A 284 -9.60 5.41 -27.38
N LEU A 285 -10.05 6.13 -26.34
CA LEU A 285 -9.38 7.35 -25.87
C LEU A 285 -7.95 7.06 -25.37
N LEU A 286 -7.77 5.97 -24.61
CA LEU A 286 -6.46 5.56 -24.11
C LEU A 286 -5.53 5.09 -25.23
N ALA A 287 -6.07 4.36 -26.21
CA ALA A 287 -5.34 3.95 -27.41
C ALA A 287 -4.96 5.17 -28.27
N HIS A 288 -5.84 6.17 -28.40
CA HIS A 288 -5.56 7.45 -29.08
C HIS A 288 -4.44 8.26 -28.40
N LEU A 289 -4.27 8.11 -27.09
CA LEU A 289 -3.11 8.61 -26.34
C LEU A 289 -1.85 7.74 -26.52
N GLY A 290 -1.91 6.70 -27.35
CA GLY A 290 -0.80 5.80 -27.69
C GLY A 290 -0.49 4.75 -26.63
N LEU A 291 -1.44 4.42 -25.75
CA LEU A 291 -1.28 3.38 -24.73
C LEU A 291 -1.70 2.01 -25.27
N ARG A 292 -1.02 0.97 -24.79
CA ARG A 292 -1.42 -0.42 -25.02
C ARG A 292 -2.60 -0.77 -24.12
N VAL A 293 -3.77 -0.94 -24.72
CA VAL A 293 -5.00 -1.30 -24.00
C VAL A 293 -5.21 -2.82 -24.02
N SER A 294 -5.72 -3.35 -22.91
CA SER A 294 -5.98 -4.78 -22.79
C SER A 294 -7.23 -5.19 -23.57
N ALA A 295 -7.12 -6.24 -24.39
CA ALA A 295 -8.26 -6.80 -25.12
C ALA A 295 -9.35 -7.29 -24.15
N ARG A 296 -8.93 -7.97 -23.07
CA ARG A 296 -9.80 -8.41 -21.97
C ARG A 296 -9.62 -7.51 -20.75
N PRO A 297 -10.71 -7.09 -20.09
CA PRO A 297 -10.60 -6.33 -18.84
C PRO A 297 -9.90 -7.18 -17.77
N MET A 298 -8.93 -6.60 -17.05
CA MET A 298 -8.48 -7.18 -15.79
C MET A 298 -9.60 -7.07 -14.78
N ASN A 299 -9.95 -8.17 -14.12
CA ASN A 299 -10.71 -8.08 -12.88
C ASN A 299 -9.91 -7.24 -11.89
N VAL A 300 -10.30 -5.98 -11.66
CA VAL A 300 -9.84 -5.23 -10.49
C VAL A 300 -10.27 -6.08 -9.30
N PRO A 301 -9.32 -6.62 -8.52
CA PRO A 301 -9.69 -7.65 -7.59
C PRO A 301 -10.62 -7.06 -6.55
N ALA A 302 -11.80 -7.68 -6.43
CA ALA A 302 -12.71 -7.38 -5.35
C ALA A 302 -11.96 -7.59 -4.02
N LEU A 303 -12.31 -6.78 -3.02
CA LEU A 303 -11.85 -7.02 -1.66
C LEU A 303 -12.21 -8.46 -1.27
N THR A 304 -11.24 -9.19 -0.75
CA THR A 304 -11.41 -10.58 -0.36
C THR A 304 -11.67 -10.69 1.14
N PRO A 305 -12.24 -11.82 1.60
CA PRO A 305 -12.24 -12.15 3.01
C PRO A 305 -10.84 -12.06 3.62
N ILE A 306 -10.79 -11.75 4.91
CA ILE A 306 -9.57 -11.84 5.72
C ILE A 306 -9.58 -13.20 6.40
N LEU A 307 -8.58 -14.03 6.13
CA LEU A 307 -8.38 -15.29 6.82
C LEU A 307 -7.56 -15.08 8.07
N LEU A 308 -7.96 -15.69 9.18
CA LEU A 308 -7.14 -15.79 10.38
C LEU A 308 -6.66 -17.22 10.58
N THR A 309 -5.34 -17.39 10.64
CA THR A 309 -4.68 -18.69 10.84
C THR A 309 -3.75 -18.63 12.04
N ALA A 310 -3.51 -19.79 12.65
CA ALA A 310 -2.57 -19.98 13.76
C ALA A 310 -1.48 -20.99 13.38
N SER A 311 -0.30 -20.83 13.97
CA SER A 311 0.79 -21.79 13.87
C SER A 311 0.36 -23.14 14.47
N PRO A 312 0.46 -24.25 13.72
CA PRO A 312 0.08 -25.56 14.21
C PRO A 312 1.18 -26.22 15.08
N TRP A 313 2.18 -25.47 15.54
CA TRP A 313 3.34 -26.01 16.24
C TRP A 313 3.40 -25.49 17.69
N VAL A 314 3.57 -26.39 18.65
CA VAL A 314 3.88 -26.04 20.06
C VAL A 314 5.38 -26.08 20.25
N TRP A 315 5.92 -25.02 20.83
CA TRP A 315 7.30 -25.00 21.30
C TRP A 315 7.37 -25.78 22.61
N PRO A 316 8.29 -26.75 22.78
CA PRO A 316 8.35 -27.57 24.00
C PRO A 316 8.42 -26.71 25.27
N GLU A 317 7.53 -26.97 26.22
CA GLU A 317 7.53 -26.38 27.57
C GLU A 317 8.76 -26.88 28.35
N GLY A 318 9.92 -26.29 28.06
CA GLY A 318 11.19 -26.64 28.67
C GLY A 318 12.22 -25.50 28.71
N SER A 319 11.99 -24.40 27.98
CA SER A 319 12.62 -23.13 28.30
C SER A 319 11.79 -22.46 29.38
N THR A 320 12.16 -22.66 30.64
CA THR A 320 11.74 -21.74 31.71
C THR A 320 11.94 -20.30 31.21
N PRO A 321 10.94 -19.40 31.33
CA PRO A 321 11.12 -18.02 30.95
C PRO A 321 12.36 -17.48 31.68
N SER A 322 13.38 -17.14 30.90
CA SER A 322 14.69 -16.71 31.39
C SER A 322 14.61 -15.35 32.10
N SER A 323 13.47 -14.66 32.00
CA SER A 323 13.19 -13.39 32.65
C SER A 323 11.68 -13.18 32.90
N ALA A 324 11.36 -12.28 33.84
CA ALA A 324 9.99 -11.82 34.09
C ALA A 324 9.33 -11.17 32.85
N ALA A 325 10.12 -10.66 31.89
CA ALA A 325 9.62 -10.12 30.63
C ALA A 325 9.12 -11.23 29.68
N GLU A 326 9.83 -12.36 29.63
CA GLU A 326 9.42 -13.56 28.88
C GLU A 326 8.20 -14.23 29.52
N ALA A 327 8.13 -14.22 30.87
CA ALA A 327 6.94 -14.67 31.60
C ALA A 327 5.71 -13.78 31.33
N ALA A 328 5.87 -12.45 31.30
CA ALA A 328 4.77 -11.52 30.98
C ALA A 328 4.26 -11.63 29.53
N LEU A 329 5.09 -12.12 28.60
CA LEU A 329 4.72 -12.44 27.22
C LEU A 329 3.96 -13.78 27.11
N CYS A 330 4.27 -14.76 27.96
CA CYS A 330 3.68 -16.11 27.93
C CYS A 330 2.47 -16.31 28.86
N SER A 331 2.28 -15.49 29.90
CA SER A 331 1.41 -15.81 31.04
C SER A 331 -0.08 -15.43 30.91
N ARG A 332 -0.59 -15.15 29.70
CA ARG A 332 -2.02 -14.89 29.51
C ARG A 332 -2.58 -15.91 28.54
N GLN A 333 -3.56 -16.71 28.98
CA GLN A 333 -4.42 -17.45 28.07
C GLN A 333 -5.06 -16.43 27.13
N HIS A 334 -4.56 -16.40 25.90
CA HIS A 334 -5.05 -15.50 24.89
C HIS A 334 -6.34 -16.11 24.34
N PRO A 335 -7.38 -15.31 24.03
CA PRO A 335 -8.62 -15.86 23.50
C PRO A 335 -8.47 -16.56 22.13
N PHE A 336 -7.27 -16.49 21.52
CA PHE A 336 -6.90 -17.17 20.28
C PHE A 336 -6.14 -18.48 20.51
N ASP A 337 -5.92 -18.90 21.77
CA ASP A 337 -5.27 -20.17 22.11
C ASP A 337 -6.15 -21.38 21.79
N CYS A 338 -7.47 -21.20 21.65
CA CYS A 338 -8.37 -22.25 21.16
C CYS A 338 -8.07 -22.60 19.69
N LEU A 339 -7.90 -21.61 18.82
CA LEU A 339 -7.55 -21.80 17.40
C LEU A 339 -6.24 -22.58 17.26
N ARG A 340 -5.25 -22.27 18.11
CA ARG A 340 -3.98 -23.00 18.11
C ARG A 340 -4.15 -24.46 18.52
N ARG A 341 -4.96 -24.73 19.55
CA ARG A 341 -5.28 -26.10 20.00
C ARG A 341 -5.97 -26.92 18.92
N GLU A 342 -6.89 -26.32 18.18
CA GLU A 342 -7.58 -26.97 17.07
C GLU A 342 -6.63 -27.26 15.90
N ALA A 343 -5.74 -26.32 15.56
CA ALA A 343 -4.73 -26.52 14.51
C ALA A 343 -3.77 -27.68 14.85
N LEU A 344 -3.40 -27.81 16.13
CA LEU A 344 -2.58 -28.92 16.64
C LEU A 344 -3.32 -30.27 16.55
N ALA A 345 -4.58 -30.31 16.96
CA ALA A 345 -5.41 -31.51 16.84
C ALA A 345 -5.52 -31.97 15.38
N ALA A 346 -5.68 -31.02 14.44
CA ALA A 346 -5.71 -31.32 13.01
C ALA A 346 -4.38 -31.91 12.50
N THR A 347 -3.22 -31.39 12.95
CA THR A 347 -1.91 -31.97 12.56
C THR A 347 -1.67 -33.37 13.08
N ALA A 348 -2.20 -33.72 14.25
CA ALA A 348 -2.03 -35.05 14.82
C ALA A 348 -2.81 -36.14 14.05
N LEU A 349 -3.82 -35.73 13.27
CA LEU A 349 -4.67 -36.61 12.46
C LEU A 349 -4.19 -36.80 11.02
N ASP A 350 -3.24 -35.98 10.54
CA ASP A 350 -2.69 -36.01 9.18
C ASP A 350 -1.63 -37.13 9.03
N THR A 351 -2.06 -38.39 9.19
CA THR A 351 -1.20 -39.59 9.10
C THR A 351 -1.28 -40.35 7.77
N GLY A 352 -1.87 -39.80 6.70
CA GLY A 352 -1.65 -40.38 5.36
C GLY A 352 -2.74 -40.34 4.29
N ASP A 353 -3.68 -39.40 4.29
CA ASP A 353 -4.58 -39.22 3.14
C ASP A 353 -4.77 -37.73 2.82
N GLY A 354 -4.02 -37.26 1.83
CA GLY A 354 -3.80 -35.84 1.51
C GLY A 354 -4.94 -35.08 0.84
N ASP A 355 -6.20 -35.50 0.98
CA ASP A 355 -7.33 -34.89 0.24
C ASP A 355 -8.64 -34.69 1.02
N ARG A 356 -8.63 -34.77 2.35
CA ARG A 356 -9.80 -34.35 3.16
C ARG A 356 -9.76 -32.86 3.48
N ILE A 357 -9.96 -32.02 2.46
CA ILE A 357 -10.08 -30.55 2.62
C ILE A 357 -11.55 -30.16 2.78
N MET A 358 -11.86 -29.54 3.93
CA MET A 358 -13.00 -28.64 4.22
C MET A 358 -14.35 -29.01 3.59
N HIS A 359 -15.08 -29.92 4.22
CA HIS A 359 -16.54 -29.92 4.12
C HIS A 359 -17.16 -29.52 5.47
N ASP A 360 -17.77 -28.33 5.45
CA ASP A 360 -19.06 -28.02 6.09
C ASP A 360 -19.12 -27.40 7.50
N GLN A 361 -18.06 -26.75 8.02
CA GLN A 361 -18.16 -26.03 9.32
C GLN A 361 -17.43 -24.66 9.39
N ASP A 362 -17.50 -23.84 8.34
CA ASP A 362 -16.90 -22.50 8.37
C ASP A 362 -17.77 -21.49 9.15
N ALA A 363 -17.31 -21.06 10.32
CA ALA A 363 -17.86 -19.89 11.01
C ALA A 363 -17.26 -18.60 10.41
N ALA A 364 -17.95 -18.00 9.43
CA ALA A 364 -17.59 -16.69 8.90
C ALA A 364 -18.22 -15.57 9.74
N PHE A 365 -17.41 -14.63 10.22
CA PHE A 365 -17.87 -13.45 10.95
C PHE A 365 -17.68 -12.19 10.10
N TYR A 366 -18.58 -11.23 10.18
CA TYR A 366 -18.44 -9.96 9.48
C TYR A 366 -17.82 -8.93 10.41
N VAL A 367 -16.65 -8.40 10.04
CA VAL A 367 -16.01 -7.28 10.73
C VAL A 367 -16.37 -6.02 9.97
N THR A 368 -17.33 -5.27 10.51
CA THR A 368 -17.56 -3.87 10.17
C THR A 368 -16.71 -3.00 11.08
N ASP A 369 -16.50 -1.73 10.72
CA ASP A 369 -15.86 -0.71 11.57
C ASP A 369 -16.56 -0.52 12.95
N PHE A 370 -17.65 -1.24 13.24
CA PHE A 370 -18.46 -1.13 14.45
C PHE A 370 -18.99 -2.45 15.04
N SER A 371 -18.46 -3.64 14.71
CA SER A 371 -19.09 -4.89 15.17
C SER A 371 -18.87 -5.22 16.67
N PRO A 372 -19.94 -5.31 17.49
CA PRO A 372 -19.87 -5.77 18.88
C PRO A 372 -19.78 -7.31 19.02
N THR A 373 -19.96 -8.06 17.92
CA THR A 373 -20.04 -9.53 17.92
C THR A 373 -18.70 -10.22 18.20
N LEU A 374 -17.59 -9.65 17.72
CA LEU A 374 -16.24 -10.17 18.00
C LEU A 374 -15.85 -10.00 19.48
N PHE A 375 -16.38 -8.97 20.14
CA PHE A 375 -16.07 -8.64 21.54
C PHE A 375 -16.70 -9.63 22.52
N ALA A 376 -17.88 -10.16 22.20
CA ALA A 376 -18.59 -11.16 23.01
C ALA A 376 -17.89 -12.54 23.01
N LEU A 377 -17.16 -12.87 21.93
CA LEU A 377 -16.42 -14.14 21.77
C LEU A 377 -15.07 -14.16 22.49
N LEU A 378 -14.45 -13.00 22.71
CA LEU A 378 -13.04 -12.89 23.13
C LEU A 378 -12.83 -12.35 24.55
N SER A 379 -13.90 -12.12 25.33
CA SER A 379 -13.81 -11.59 26.70
C SER A 379 -13.47 -12.70 27.72
N PRO A 380 -12.36 -12.60 28.49
CA PRO A 380 -12.04 -13.55 29.56
C PRO A 380 -12.99 -13.40 30.76
N ARG A 381 -13.39 -14.51 31.42
CA ARG A 381 -14.10 -14.47 32.71
C ARG A 381 -13.09 -14.28 33.85
N ASP A 382 -13.26 -13.25 34.67
CA ASP A 382 -12.55 -13.15 35.94
C ASP A 382 -13.03 -14.27 36.89
N GLY A 383 -12.11 -15.15 37.28
CA GLY A 383 -12.28 -16.07 38.41
C GLY A 383 -11.87 -15.37 39.73
N PRO A 384 -12.46 -15.73 40.88
CA PRO A 384 -12.18 -15.04 42.13
C PRO A 384 -10.83 -15.46 42.73
N VAL A 385 -10.00 -14.48 43.07
CA VAL A 385 -8.91 -14.59 44.06
C VAL A 385 -9.56 -14.70 45.45
N SER A 386 -9.22 -15.74 46.22
CA SER A 386 -9.66 -15.88 47.61
C SER A 386 -8.94 -14.86 48.52
N PRO A 387 -9.65 -14.05 49.33
CA PRO A 387 -9.01 -13.20 50.32
C PRO A 387 -8.85 -13.95 51.65
N SER A 388 -7.61 -14.06 52.13
CA SER A 388 -7.31 -14.49 53.48
C SER A 388 -7.57 -13.36 54.49
N VAL A 389 -8.51 -13.63 55.39
CA VAL A 389 -8.73 -13.13 56.77
C VAL A 389 -7.77 -12.05 57.30
N ILE A 390 -8.33 -10.86 57.62
CA ILE A 390 -7.92 -10.00 58.74
C ILE A 390 -9.21 -9.45 59.39
N PRO A 391 -9.36 -9.48 60.74
CA PRO A 391 -10.64 -9.25 61.41
C PRO A 391 -10.95 -7.77 61.71
N ASP A 392 -12.23 -7.55 62.00
CA ASP A 392 -13.00 -6.32 62.25
C ASP A 392 -12.41 -5.26 63.19
N ALA A 393 -12.79 -3.99 62.93
CA ALA A 393 -13.26 -3.10 64.00
C ALA A 393 -14.15 -1.94 63.49
N LYS A 394 -15.42 -1.98 63.93
CA LYS A 394 -16.31 -0.89 64.35
C LYS A 394 -17.15 -0.09 63.32
N ALA A 395 -18.44 -0.43 63.36
CA ALA A 395 -19.58 0.41 63.79
C ALA A 395 -20.35 1.24 62.74
N GLU A 396 -21.61 0.80 62.55
CA GLU A 396 -22.88 1.55 62.39
C GLU A 396 -22.99 2.58 61.24
N ASN A 397 -24.02 2.62 60.41
CA ASN A 397 -25.44 2.59 60.74
C ASN A 397 -26.34 2.35 59.49
N LYS A 398 -27.57 1.94 59.79
CA LYS A 398 -28.73 1.47 59.00
C LYS A 398 -29.11 2.22 57.72
N GLY A 399 -29.72 1.47 56.78
CA GLY A 399 -30.67 2.01 55.78
C GLY A 399 -31.05 1.02 54.66
N SER A 400 -32.31 0.59 54.64
CA SER A 400 -32.89 -0.50 53.83
C SER A 400 -33.15 -0.21 52.34
N SER A 401 -33.09 -1.24 51.48
CA SER A 401 -34.25 -1.69 50.67
C SER A 401 -33.93 -2.97 49.89
N THR A 402 -34.90 -3.88 49.85
CA THR A 402 -34.88 -5.22 49.24
C THR A 402 -35.57 -5.21 47.88
N SER A 403 -35.05 -5.98 46.91
CA SER A 403 -35.86 -6.60 45.85
C SER A 403 -35.19 -7.90 45.35
N PRO A 404 -35.95 -8.86 44.80
CA PRO A 404 -35.70 -10.29 44.92
C PRO A 404 -34.83 -10.88 43.80
N GLN A 405 -34.09 -11.94 44.14
CA GLN A 405 -33.43 -12.81 43.17
C GLN A 405 -34.42 -13.72 42.43
N PRO A 406 -34.22 -13.94 41.12
CA PRO A 406 -34.53 -15.20 40.48
C PRO A 406 -33.25 -16.01 40.21
N SER A 407 -33.43 -17.31 40.32
CA SER A 407 -32.47 -18.41 40.25
C SER A 407 -31.58 -18.45 39.01
N SER A 408 -30.37 -18.98 39.24
CA SER A 408 -29.35 -19.38 38.27
C SER A 408 -29.84 -20.31 37.15
N PRO A 409 -29.48 -20.05 35.89
CA PRO A 409 -29.41 -21.09 34.87
C PRO A 409 -27.99 -21.67 34.78
N SER A 410 -27.96 -22.99 34.69
CA SER A 410 -26.83 -23.88 34.44
C SER A 410 -26.01 -23.50 33.21
N SER A 411 -24.70 -23.78 33.28
CA SER A 411 -23.73 -23.72 32.20
C SER A 411 -24.17 -24.53 30.98
N VAL A 412 -24.09 -23.93 29.79
CA VAL A 412 -24.35 -24.59 28.51
C VAL A 412 -23.01 -25.03 27.88
N PRO A 413 -22.84 -26.30 27.45
CA PRO A 413 -21.65 -26.80 26.77
C PRO A 413 -21.42 -26.17 25.38
N LEU A 414 -20.15 -26.12 24.93
CA LEU A 414 -19.70 -25.57 23.65
C LEU A 414 -20.48 -26.11 22.44
N ASP A 415 -20.92 -27.36 22.52
CA ASP A 415 -21.67 -28.06 21.49
C ASP A 415 -23.03 -27.40 21.23
N GLN A 416 -23.70 -26.87 22.27
CA GLN A 416 -24.95 -26.13 22.14
C GLN A 416 -24.73 -24.70 21.62
N ILE A 417 -23.54 -24.13 21.80
CA ILE A 417 -23.18 -22.83 21.19
C ILE A 417 -22.96 -23.02 19.68
N LEU A 418 -22.24 -24.07 19.28
CA LEU A 418 -22.09 -24.46 17.87
C LEU A 418 -23.42 -24.85 17.22
N GLN A 419 -24.32 -25.50 17.96
CA GLN A 419 -25.67 -25.85 17.49
C GLN A 419 -26.57 -24.61 17.34
N ARG A 420 -26.48 -23.62 18.25
CA ARG A 420 -27.20 -22.33 18.10
C ARG A 420 -26.67 -21.50 16.93
N LEU A 421 -25.36 -21.56 16.66
CA LEU A 421 -24.73 -20.91 15.50
C LEU A 421 -25.09 -21.61 14.17
N SER A 422 -25.40 -22.91 14.20
CA SER A 422 -25.90 -23.67 13.03
C SER A 422 -27.38 -23.38 12.72
N VAL A 423 -28.18 -22.94 13.71
CA VAL A 423 -29.61 -22.65 13.54
C VAL A 423 -29.85 -21.25 12.95
N GLU A 424 -28.95 -20.29 13.19
CA GLU A 424 -29.00 -18.96 12.53
C GLU A 424 -28.15 -18.88 11.25
N GLY A 425 -27.27 -19.85 11.03
CA GLY A 425 -26.44 -20.02 9.83
C GLY A 425 -27.13 -20.83 8.71
N GLY A 426 -28.34 -20.44 8.32
CA GLY A 426 -28.96 -21.00 7.12
C GLY A 426 -28.19 -20.58 5.86
N ARG A 427 -27.87 -21.55 4.99
CA ARG A 427 -27.14 -21.45 3.69
C ARG A 427 -27.67 -20.40 2.68
N THR A 428 -28.65 -19.59 3.04
CA THR A 428 -29.30 -18.57 2.23
C THR A 428 -28.83 -17.14 2.52
N ALA A 429 -28.06 -16.88 3.58
CA ALA A 429 -27.70 -15.51 3.97
C ALA A 429 -26.38 -14.96 3.37
N ALA A 430 -25.43 -15.81 2.95
CA ALA A 430 -24.13 -15.33 2.45
C ALA A 430 -24.22 -14.60 1.10
N SER A 431 -25.21 -14.93 0.26
CA SER A 431 -25.47 -14.22 -1.00
C SER A 431 -26.28 -12.95 -0.81
N GLN A 432 -27.17 -12.89 0.19
CA GLN A 432 -28.02 -11.71 0.48
C GLN A 432 -27.35 -10.68 1.40
N ALA A 433 -26.40 -11.09 2.26
CA ALA A 433 -25.68 -10.18 3.17
C ALA A 433 -24.71 -9.22 2.44
N ARG A 434 -24.23 -9.59 1.24
CA ARG A 434 -23.39 -8.70 0.42
C ARG A 434 -24.08 -7.38 0.05
N THR A 435 -25.41 -7.35 0.03
CA THR A 435 -26.20 -6.21 -0.42
C THR A 435 -26.56 -5.22 0.70
N LEU A 436 -26.24 -5.53 1.96
CA LEU A 436 -26.64 -4.74 3.14
C LEU A 436 -25.45 -4.26 3.99
N LEU A 437 -24.22 -4.69 3.71
CA LEU A 437 -23.06 -4.29 4.48
C LEU A 437 -22.54 -2.91 4.00
N PRO A 438 -22.16 -2.00 4.92
CA PRO A 438 -21.50 -0.75 4.56
C PRO A 438 -20.27 -1.00 3.67
N GLU A 439 -20.01 -0.09 2.72
CA GLU A 439 -18.79 -0.12 1.92
C GLU A 439 -17.54 -0.21 2.83
N GLY A 440 -16.65 -1.18 2.55
CA GLY A 440 -15.47 -1.42 3.37
C GLY A 440 -15.65 -2.45 4.49
N THR A 441 -16.79 -3.15 4.56
CA THR A 441 -16.96 -4.30 5.47
C THR A 441 -16.32 -5.56 4.89
N PHE A 442 -15.59 -6.31 5.73
CA PHE A 442 -14.93 -7.55 5.32
C PHE A 442 -15.42 -8.74 6.17
N PRO A 443 -15.66 -9.91 5.56
CA PRO A 443 -15.76 -11.14 6.35
C PRO A 443 -14.38 -11.53 6.88
N LEU A 444 -14.27 -11.68 8.20
CA LEU A 444 -13.17 -12.36 8.88
C LEU A 444 -13.54 -13.84 9.01
N MET A 445 -12.79 -14.70 8.32
CA MET A 445 -12.94 -16.14 8.38
C MET A 445 -11.93 -16.71 9.38
N LEU A 446 -12.42 -17.45 10.36
CA LEU A 446 -11.57 -18.20 11.27
C LEU A 446 -11.19 -19.52 10.61
N CYS A 447 -9.90 -19.84 10.55
CA CYS A 447 -9.40 -21.12 10.05
C CYS A 447 -8.86 -21.93 11.25
N PRO A 448 -9.71 -22.67 11.97
CA PRO A 448 -9.31 -23.40 13.17
C PRO A 448 -8.40 -24.61 12.91
N GLY A 449 -8.34 -25.10 11.66
CA GLY A 449 -7.50 -26.23 11.24
C GLY A 449 -6.12 -25.83 10.73
N LEU A 450 -5.48 -26.74 10.00
CA LEU A 450 -4.27 -26.45 9.23
C LEU A 450 -4.51 -25.24 8.31
N PRO A 451 -3.52 -24.32 8.14
CA PRO A 451 -3.64 -23.24 7.18
C PRO A 451 -4.03 -23.81 5.80
N PRO A 452 -4.97 -23.19 5.09
CA PRO A 452 -5.45 -23.73 3.83
C PRO A 452 -4.27 -23.85 2.86
N PRO A 453 -4.14 -24.96 2.11
CA PRO A 453 -3.19 -25.02 1.01
C PRO A 453 -3.51 -23.92 0.00
N PRO A 454 -2.56 -23.52 -0.87
CA PRO A 454 -2.83 -22.56 -1.94
C PRO A 454 -4.07 -22.99 -2.74
N GLY A 455 -5.12 -22.17 -2.68
CA GLY A 455 -6.44 -22.47 -3.23
C GLY A 455 -7.20 -21.18 -3.61
N GLN A 456 -8.53 -21.22 -3.67
CA GLN A 456 -9.35 -20.05 -4.07
C GLN A 456 -9.08 -18.78 -3.24
N PHE A 457 -8.74 -18.94 -1.95
CA PHE A 457 -8.57 -17.82 -1.02
C PHE A 457 -7.13 -17.32 -0.89
N THR A 458 -6.13 -18.16 -1.15
CA THR A 458 -4.69 -17.89 -0.99
C THR A 458 -3.87 -18.20 -2.24
N PRO A 459 -4.33 -17.85 -3.47
CA PRO A 459 -3.68 -18.31 -4.71
C PRO A 459 -2.25 -17.81 -4.91
N ARG A 460 -1.85 -16.75 -4.19
CA ARG A 460 -0.55 -16.07 -4.37
C ARG A 460 0.31 -16.00 -3.11
N PHE A 461 -0.13 -16.61 -2.00
CA PHE A 461 0.65 -16.67 -0.76
C PHE A 461 0.33 -17.96 0.02
N ASP A 462 1.33 -18.80 0.22
CA ASP A 462 1.19 -20.09 0.91
C ASP A 462 1.33 -19.91 2.44
N LEU A 463 0.20 -19.81 3.13
CA LEU A 463 0.17 -19.64 4.58
C LEU A 463 0.80 -20.83 5.34
N ARG A 464 0.69 -22.06 4.81
CA ARG A 464 1.31 -23.24 5.43
C ARG A 464 2.83 -23.13 5.36
N ARG A 465 3.34 -22.73 4.20
CA ARG A 465 4.78 -22.50 3.97
C ARG A 465 5.33 -21.37 4.84
N ALA A 466 4.60 -20.27 4.99
CA ALA A 466 4.99 -19.17 5.87
C ALA A 466 5.15 -19.63 7.34
N HIS A 467 4.18 -20.37 7.87
CA HIS A 467 4.28 -20.95 9.23
C HIS A 467 5.40 -21.98 9.36
N LEU A 468 5.64 -22.79 8.33
CA LEU A 468 6.75 -23.74 8.30
C LEU A 468 8.09 -23.01 8.39
N TYR A 469 8.31 -21.97 7.58
CA TYR A 469 9.54 -21.19 7.66
C TYR A 469 9.73 -20.51 9.01
N LEU A 470 8.68 -19.94 9.59
CA LEU A 470 8.74 -19.35 10.94
C LEU A 470 9.16 -20.36 12.00
N LYS A 471 8.64 -21.60 11.90
CA LYS A 471 9.03 -22.71 12.77
C LYS A 471 10.51 -23.07 12.61
N GLU A 472 10.97 -23.32 11.37
CA GLU A 472 12.37 -23.69 11.10
C GLU A 472 13.35 -22.60 11.55
N LEU A 473 12.94 -21.33 11.44
CA LEU A 473 13.73 -20.17 11.88
C LEU A 473 13.71 -19.91 13.38
N GLY A 474 12.96 -20.66 14.19
CA GLY A 474 12.94 -20.45 15.64
C GLY A 474 12.02 -19.33 16.14
N ALA A 475 11.12 -18.78 15.31
CA ALA A 475 10.23 -17.71 15.72
C ALA A 475 9.17 -18.24 16.70
N ARG A 476 9.09 -17.65 17.90
CA ARG A 476 8.19 -18.13 18.97
C ARG A 476 7.03 -17.18 19.27
N HIS A 477 7.16 -15.90 18.93
CA HIS A 477 6.18 -14.86 19.27
C HIS A 477 5.67 -14.15 18.02
N MET A 478 6.56 -13.76 17.11
CA MET A 478 6.21 -13.07 15.88
C MET A 478 5.72 -14.08 14.84
N GLY A 479 4.57 -13.78 14.22
CA GLY A 479 3.98 -14.62 13.17
C GLY A 479 3.33 -15.91 13.68
N GLN A 480 3.09 -16.07 14.99
CA GLN A 480 2.32 -17.21 15.51
C GLN A 480 0.86 -17.21 15.02
N TYR A 481 0.36 -16.03 14.70
CA TYR A 481 -0.94 -15.83 14.09
C TYR A 481 -0.76 -14.95 12.86
N LEU A 482 -1.37 -15.35 11.74
CA LEU A 482 -1.37 -14.59 10.50
C LEU A 482 -2.79 -14.25 10.10
N LEU A 483 -3.05 -12.96 9.91
CA LEU A 483 -4.16 -12.47 9.10
C LEU A 483 -3.70 -12.44 7.64
N TYR A 484 -4.56 -12.85 6.72
CA TYR A 484 -4.26 -12.82 5.29
C TYR A 484 -5.45 -12.37 4.47
N ALA A 485 -5.22 -11.47 3.51
CA ALA A 485 -6.19 -11.14 2.47
C ALA A 485 -5.52 -11.16 1.11
N GLU A 486 -6.14 -11.85 0.14
CA GLU A 486 -5.69 -11.79 -1.24
C GLU A 486 -5.77 -10.36 -1.79
N THR A 487 -6.84 -9.62 -1.45
CA THR A 487 -6.96 -8.20 -1.75
C THR A 487 -7.64 -7.46 -0.62
N THR A 488 -6.97 -6.44 -0.10
CA THR A 488 -7.50 -5.55 0.94
C THR A 488 -7.32 -4.08 0.55
N THR A 489 -7.89 -3.15 1.31
CA THR A 489 -7.64 -1.71 1.13
C THR A 489 -6.22 -1.35 1.54
N SER A 490 -5.88 -1.57 2.82
CA SER A 490 -4.50 -1.57 3.31
C SER A 490 -4.42 -2.34 4.63
N THR A 491 -3.39 -3.17 4.80
CA THR A 491 -3.11 -3.88 6.06
C THR A 491 -2.96 -2.90 7.23
N GLN A 492 -2.28 -1.79 6.97
CA GLN A 492 -2.02 -0.74 7.94
C GLN A 492 -3.31 0.00 8.33
N THR A 493 -4.07 0.47 7.34
CA THR A 493 -5.31 1.23 7.60
C THR A 493 -6.36 0.38 8.31
N VAL A 494 -6.50 -0.90 7.95
CA VAL A 494 -7.45 -1.81 8.62
C VAL A 494 -7.14 -1.91 10.11
N LEU A 495 -5.87 -2.05 10.49
CA LEU A 495 -5.47 -2.13 11.90
C LEU A 495 -5.53 -0.78 12.63
N ASP A 496 -5.13 0.31 11.98
CA ASP A 496 -5.10 1.65 12.59
C ASP A 496 -6.50 2.25 12.76
N ALA A 497 -7.40 2.03 11.79
CA ALA A 497 -8.76 2.54 11.84
C ALA A 497 -9.66 1.74 12.79
N ASN A 498 -9.23 0.55 13.22
CA ASN A 498 -9.99 -0.36 14.07
C ASN A 498 -9.26 -0.64 15.40
N PRO A 499 -9.12 0.36 16.30
CA PRO A 499 -8.39 0.19 17.56
C PRO A 499 -9.01 -0.88 18.47
N ARG A 500 -10.34 -1.12 18.39
CA ARG A 500 -11.00 -2.21 19.12
C ARG A 500 -10.56 -3.59 18.63
N LEU A 501 -10.47 -3.78 17.32
CA LEU A 501 -9.94 -5.01 16.73
C LEU A 501 -8.48 -5.18 17.14
N SER A 502 -7.66 -4.16 16.94
CA SER A 502 -6.23 -4.17 17.30
C SER A 502 -5.98 -4.45 18.78
N ALA A 503 -6.88 -4.00 19.66
CA ALA A 503 -6.83 -4.29 21.09
C ALA A 503 -7.15 -5.75 21.45
N LEU A 504 -7.79 -6.52 20.57
CA LEU A 504 -8.09 -7.94 20.76
C LEU A 504 -7.00 -8.84 20.16
N LEU A 505 -6.26 -8.36 19.16
CA LEU A 505 -5.25 -9.16 18.48
C LEU A 505 -4.03 -9.41 19.39
N PRO A 506 -3.42 -10.62 19.34
CA PRO A 506 -2.22 -10.93 20.11
C PRO A 506 -1.03 -10.11 19.63
N SER A 507 -0.14 -9.77 20.55
CA SER A 507 1.15 -9.18 20.18
C SER A 507 1.95 -10.18 19.35
N GLY A 508 2.54 -9.72 18.25
CA GLY A 508 3.27 -10.54 17.30
C GLY A 508 2.44 -11.05 16.12
N LEU A 509 1.13 -10.77 16.08
CA LEU A 509 0.30 -11.08 14.90
C LEU A 509 0.70 -10.23 13.70
N ALA A 510 0.85 -10.86 12.53
CA ALA A 510 1.09 -10.16 11.27
C ALA A 510 -0.13 -10.25 10.35
N PHE A 511 -0.53 -9.13 9.75
CA PHE A 511 -1.53 -9.06 8.69
C PHE A 511 -0.85 -8.86 7.34
N VAL A 512 -0.91 -9.88 6.49
CA VAL A 512 -0.31 -9.95 5.16
C VAL A 512 -1.39 -9.72 4.10
N ALA A 513 -1.05 -9.02 3.01
CA ALA A 513 -1.91 -8.96 1.84
C ALA A 513 -1.14 -9.17 0.54
N THR A 514 -1.73 -9.87 -0.43
CA THR A 514 -1.12 -9.98 -1.76
C THR A 514 -1.24 -8.66 -2.52
N GLN A 515 -2.40 -8.01 -2.42
CA GLN A 515 -2.63 -6.72 -3.06
C GLN A 515 -3.34 -5.75 -2.11
N GLN A 516 -2.86 -4.50 -2.08
CA GLN A 516 -3.55 -3.39 -1.43
C GLN A 516 -4.06 -2.43 -2.51
N VAL A 517 -5.36 -2.14 -2.53
CA VAL A 517 -5.93 -1.17 -3.48
C VAL A 517 -5.71 0.28 -3.05
N ARG A 518 -5.37 0.50 -1.77
CA ARG A 518 -5.12 1.81 -1.15
C ARG A 518 -3.95 1.73 -0.15
N GLY A 519 -2.86 1.09 -0.57
CA GLY A 519 -1.63 0.98 0.24
C GLY A 519 -1.13 2.35 0.70
N ARG A 520 -0.65 2.45 1.93
CA ARG A 520 -0.27 3.71 2.57
C ARG A 520 1.21 3.74 2.94
N GLY A 521 1.88 4.82 2.56
CA GLY A 521 3.21 5.22 3.04
C GLY A 521 3.14 6.35 4.08
N ARG A 522 4.28 6.96 4.39
CA ARG A 522 4.33 8.09 5.35
C ARG A 522 3.51 9.29 4.84
N GLY A 523 2.80 9.95 5.75
CA GLY A 523 1.94 11.10 5.42
C GLY A 523 0.73 10.69 4.59
N LYS A 524 0.51 11.38 3.47
CA LYS A 524 -0.52 11.09 2.46
C LYS A 524 0.03 10.30 1.26
N ASN A 525 1.30 9.87 1.30
CA ASN A 525 1.91 9.18 0.17
C ASN A 525 1.35 7.77 0.02
N PRO A 526 1.01 7.35 -1.21
CA PRO A 526 0.59 5.98 -1.47
C PRO A 526 1.75 5.00 -1.38
N TRP A 527 1.44 3.74 -1.08
CA TRP A 527 2.31 2.60 -1.32
C TRP A 527 1.73 1.76 -2.46
N ILE A 528 2.54 1.48 -3.48
CA ILE A 528 2.13 0.68 -4.64
C ILE A 528 2.40 -0.78 -4.33
N SER A 529 1.42 -1.62 -4.65
CA SER A 529 1.31 -2.99 -4.17
C SER A 529 1.21 -4.00 -5.32
N PRO A 530 2.19 -4.06 -6.23
CA PRO A 530 2.13 -4.99 -7.35
C PRO A 530 2.21 -6.44 -6.87
N ALA A 531 1.68 -7.39 -7.66
CA ALA A 531 1.88 -8.81 -7.39
C ALA A 531 3.39 -9.13 -7.31
N GLY A 532 3.78 -9.94 -6.33
CA GLY A 532 5.19 -10.18 -6.01
C GLY A 532 5.79 -9.21 -4.96
N CYS A 533 5.07 -8.17 -4.55
CA CYS A 533 5.50 -7.31 -3.44
C CYS A 533 5.03 -7.89 -2.10
N LEU A 534 5.96 -8.07 -1.15
CA LEU A 534 5.60 -8.45 0.21
C LEU A 534 5.12 -7.20 0.95
N GLN A 535 3.91 -7.26 1.49
CA GLN A 535 3.30 -6.16 2.22
C GLN A 535 2.50 -6.69 3.39
N PHE A 536 2.84 -6.19 4.58
CA PHE A 536 2.23 -6.64 5.81
C PHE A 536 2.31 -5.58 6.90
N SER A 537 1.50 -5.75 7.95
CA SER A 537 1.55 -4.96 9.17
C SER A 537 1.60 -5.86 10.39
N LEU A 538 2.55 -5.62 11.30
CA LEU A 538 2.74 -6.34 12.55
C LEU A 538 2.10 -5.57 13.71
N VAL A 539 1.27 -6.24 14.51
CA VAL A 539 0.74 -5.71 15.78
C VAL A 539 1.71 -6.05 16.91
N LEU A 540 2.21 -5.03 17.61
CA LEU A 540 3.15 -5.20 18.71
C LEU A 540 2.68 -4.43 19.94
N ARG A 541 2.57 -5.13 21.07
CA ARG A 541 2.30 -4.50 22.37
C ARG A 541 3.61 -4.13 23.03
N TYR A 542 3.85 -2.83 23.17
CA TYR A 542 5.05 -2.33 23.81
C TYR A 542 4.82 -2.17 25.32
N PRO A 543 5.66 -2.77 26.18
CA PRO A 543 5.47 -2.70 27.62
C PRO A 543 5.61 -1.26 28.13
N ASN A 544 4.70 -0.84 29.01
CA ASN A 544 4.78 0.44 29.70
C ASN A 544 5.96 0.40 30.69
N LEU A 545 7.08 0.99 30.27
CA LEU A 545 8.24 1.22 31.12
C LEU A 545 8.12 2.66 31.68
N PRO A 546 8.41 2.90 32.97
CA PRO A 546 8.18 4.20 33.58
C PRO A 546 8.95 5.32 32.85
N PRO A 547 8.38 6.54 32.74
CA PRO A 547 9.05 7.68 32.12
C PRO A 547 10.43 7.94 32.76
N ARG A 548 11.43 8.28 31.93
CA ARG A 548 12.80 8.58 32.38
C ARG A 548 12.87 9.65 33.48
N GLU A 549 11.93 10.57 33.50
CA GLU A 549 11.89 11.72 34.42
C GLU A 549 11.47 11.36 35.85
N LEU A 550 10.81 10.20 36.07
CA LEU A 550 10.35 9.78 37.40
C LEU A 550 11.36 8.92 38.18
N VAL A 551 12.50 8.56 37.59
CA VAL A 551 13.54 7.76 38.25
C VAL A 551 14.68 8.66 38.69
N THR A 552 14.41 9.53 39.66
CA THR A 552 15.45 10.30 40.36
C THR A 552 16.08 9.41 41.43
N GLY A 553 17.31 8.93 41.20
CA GLY A 553 18.13 8.43 42.32
C GLY A 553 19.08 7.26 42.05
N VAL A 554 19.01 6.58 40.90
CA VAL A 554 19.98 5.51 40.57
C VAL A 554 20.39 5.60 39.11
N SER A 555 21.69 5.66 38.87
CA SER A 555 22.32 5.61 37.55
C SER A 555 21.80 4.44 36.70
N GLY A 556 20.98 4.76 35.68
CA GLY A 556 21.08 4.13 34.36
C GLY A 556 20.22 2.89 34.01
N THR A 557 19.40 2.31 34.89
CA THR A 557 18.79 0.99 34.61
C THR A 557 17.25 0.91 34.64
N GLY A 558 16.54 1.98 35.02
CA GLY A 558 15.09 1.92 35.31
C GLY A 558 14.12 2.20 34.14
N ALA A 559 14.55 2.91 33.09
CA ALA A 559 13.65 3.30 32.00
C ALA A 559 13.86 2.41 30.76
N GLY A 560 12.74 2.00 30.16
CA GLY A 560 12.73 1.26 28.90
C GLY A 560 13.27 2.05 27.73
N PRO A 561 13.74 1.38 26.66
CA PRO A 561 14.09 2.09 25.45
C PRO A 561 12.85 2.72 24.80
N SER A 562 13.05 3.76 23.98
CA SER A 562 11.93 4.46 23.36
C SER A 562 11.32 3.64 22.21
N PRO A 563 9.98 3.50 22.12
CA PRO A 563 9.34 2.76 21.03
C PRO A 563 9.56 3.41 19.65
N VAL A 564 9.88 4.71 19.59
CA VAL A 564 10.22 5.40 18.32
C VAL A 564 11.40 4.75 17.60
N LEU A 565 12.31 4.10 18.36
CA LEU A 565 13.49 3.48 17.81
C LEU A 565 13.18 2.18 17.04
N LEU A 566 12.00 1.60 17.25
CA LEU A 566 11.62 0.33 16.63
C LEU A 566 11.51 0.43 15.10
N GLN A 567 11.27 1.61 14.54
CA GLN A 567 11.29 1.80 13.07
C GLN A 567 12.68 1.51 12.48
N TYR A 568 13.75 1.92 13.16
CA TYR A 568 15.13 1.69 12.71
C TYR A 568 15.52 0.24 12.87
N LEU A 569 15.12 -0.37 14.00
CA LEU A 569 15.36 -1.77 14.29
C LEU A 569 14.63 -2.67 13.29
N PHE A 570 13.39 -2.33 12.94
CA PHE A 570 12.61 -3.06 11.95
C PHE A 570 13.21 -2.91 10.54
N GLY A 571 13.64 -1.71 10.15
CA GLY A 571 14.36 -1.51 8.89
C GLY A 571 15.64 -2.33 8.82
N LEU A 572 16.42 -2.37 9.90
CA LEU A 572 17.60 -3.23 10.00
C LEU A 572 17.23 -4.70 9.88
N ALA A 573 16.13 -5.15 10.51
CA ALA A 573 15.64 -6.52 10.37
C ALA A 573 15.25 -6.85 8.92
N VAL A 574 14.69 -5.92 8.15
CA VAL A 574 14.39 -6.12 6.72
C VAL A 574 15.65 -6.36 5.89
N VAL A 575 16.70 -5.55 6.11
CA VAL A 575 17.97 -5.71 5.39
C VAL A 575 18.69 -6.98 5.82
N GLU A 576 18.76 -7.23 7.13
CA GLU A 576 19.43 -8.40 7.69
C GLU A 576 18.69 -9.69 7.40
N ALA A 577 17.36 -9.69 7.23
CA ALA A 577 16.63 -10.87 6.80
C ALA A 577 17.28 -11.51 5.56
N VAL A 578 17.73 -10.68 4.61
CA VAL A 578 18.43 -11.11 3.39
C VAL A 578 19.94 -11.25 3.61
N ARG A 579 20.62 -10.19 4.04
CA ARG A 579 22.09 -10.13 4.05
C ARG A 579 22.75 -11.03 5.11
N SER A 580 22.01 -11.44 6.13
CA SER A 580 22.46 -12.44 7.11
C SER A 580 22.54 -13.85 6.53
N CYS A 581 21.82 -14.11 5.42
CA CYS A 581 21.76 -15.42 4.83
C CYS A 581 23.10 -15.74 4.15
N PRO A 582 23.77 -16.85 4.48
CA PRO A 582 25.03 -17.24 3.86
C PRO A 582 24.96 -17.20 2.32
N GLY A 583 25.89 -16.49 1.69
CA GLY A 583 25.96 -16.27 0.24
C GLY A 583 25.24 -15.00 -0.26
N TYR A 584 24.46 -14.31 0.57
CA TYR A 584 23.72 -13.09 0.22
C TYR A 584 24.31 -11.82 0.86
N GLU A 585 25.47 -11.92 1.53
CA GLU A 585 26.10 -10.84 2.29
C GLU A 585 26.38 -9.60 1.44
N ALA A 586 26.71 -9.84 0.16
CA ALA A 586 27.08 -8.83 -0.84
C ALA A 586 25.88 -8.27 -1.63
N ILE A 587 24.65 -8.76 -1.41
CA ILE A 587 23.46 -8.16 -2.03
C ILE A 587 23.35 -6.70 -1.57
N PRO A 588 23.20 -5.72 -2.48
CA PRO A 588 23.48 -4.31 -2.17
C PRO A 588 22.32 -3.59 -1.49
N LEU A 589 21.62 -4.24 -0.56
CA LEU A 589 20.56 -3.63 0.24
C LEU A 589 21.14 -2.66 1.28
N ARG A 590 20.47 -1.51 1.43
CA ARG A 590 20.87 -0.40 2.28
C ARG A 590 19.69 0.28 2.96
N LEU A 591 19.95 0.95 4.08
CA LEU A 591 18.99 1.76 4.81
C LEU A 591 19.12 3.23 4.42
N LYS A 592 17.98 3.85 4.11
CA LYS A 592 17.85 5.31 4.02
C LYS A 592 17.05 5.81 5.20
N TRP A 593 17.63 6.74 5.95
CA TRP A 593 16.96 7.35 7.09
C TRP A 593 15.71 8.13 6.65
N PRO A 594 14.62 8.08 7.42
CA PRO A 594 14.48 7.32 8.67
C PRO A 594 13.88 5.92 8.51
N ASN A 595 13.35 5.56 7.33
CA ASN A 595 12.39 4.46 7.23
C ASN A 595 12.34 3.76 5.86
N ASP A 596 13.28 4.01 4.95
CA ASP A 596 13.24 3.42 3.61
C ASP A 596 14.38 2.40 3.40
N VAL A 597 14.13 1.39 2.58
CA VAL A 597 15.12 0.41 2.14
C VAL A 597 15.45 0.65 0.67
N TYR A 598 16.74 0.72 0.36
CA TYR A 598 17.27 1.02 -0.97
C TYR A 598 18.25 -0.07 -1.43
N ALA A 599 18.56 -0.06 -2.73
CA ALA A 599 19.65 -0.80 -3.33
C ALA A 599 20.65 0.16 -4.00
N GLU A 600 21.95 -0.13 -3.85
CA GLU A 600 23.03 0.55 -4.58
C GLU A 600 23.49 -0.31 -5.77
N VAL A 601 23.19 0.15 -6.99
CA VAL A 601 23.48 -0.59 -8.24
C VAL A 601 24.45 0.23 -9.10
N SER A 602 25.39 -0.43 -9.77
CA SER A 602 26.33 0.24 -10.67
C SER A 602 25.63 0.77 -11.93
N SER A 603 25.98 1.98 -12.37
CA SER A 603 25.35 2.66 -13.53
C SER A 603 25.60 1.98 -14.90
N HIS A 604 26.56 1.06 -15.01
CA HIS A 604 26.93 0.45 -16.30
C HIS A 604 26.04 -0.72 -16.77
N THR A 605 25.01 -1.13 -16.02
CA THR A 605 24.31 -2.41 -16.27
C THR A 605 22.84 -2.34 -16.67
N ALA A 606 22.24 -1.15 -16.81
CA ALA A 606 20.93 -1.04 -17.45
C ALA A 606 21.13 -0.83 -18.96
N ALA A 607 20.72 -1.81 -19.77
CA ALA A 607 20.63 -1.63 -21.22
C ALA A 607 19.59 -0.54 -21.51
N GLU A 608 20.05 0.70 -21.72
CA GLU A 608 19.22 1.73 -22.33
C GLU A 608 19.15 1.50 -23.84
N PRO A 609 17.97 1.63 -24.47
CA PRO A 609 17.90 1.79 -25.92
C PRO A 609 18.51 3.14 -26.28
N SER A 610 19.53 3.12 -27.13
CA SER A 610 20.28 4.27 -27.59
C SER A 610 19.38 5.36 -28.19
N THR A 611 19.09 6.41 -27.42
CA THR A 611 18.73 7.73 -27.97
C THR A 611 19.97 8.62 -27.92
N SER A 612 20.49 8.94 -29.10
CA SER A 612 21.58 9.88 -29.31
C SER A 612 21.24 11.27 -28.77
N THR A 613 21.82 11.65 -27.63
CA THR A 613 21.91 13.04 -27.19
C THR A 613 23.19 13.66 -27.73
N ILE A 614 23.02 14.79 -28.41
CA ILE A 614 24.09 15.68 -28.85
C ILE A 614 24.81 16.20 -27.60
N SER A 615 26.10 15.88 -27.45
CA SER A 615 26.97 16.42 -26.43
C SER A 615 27.38 17.85 -26.78
N ASP A 616 27.13 18.79 -25.88
CA ASP A 616 27.66 20.15 -25.91
C ASP A 616 29.18 20.10 -25.66
N PRO A 617 30.05 20.56 -26.58
CA PRO A 617 31.50 20.42 -26.46
C PRO A 617 32.15 21.32 -25.40
N ASN A 618 31.40 22.17 -24.69
CA ASN A 618 31.96 23.16 -23.76
C ASN A 618 31.75 22.89 -22.26
N TYR A 619 31.28 21.69 -21.88
CA TYR A 619 31.18 21.31 -20.46
C TYR A 619 32.32 20.36 -20.06
N HIS A 620 33.42 20.91 -19.58
CA HIS A 620 34.49 20.15 -18.92
C HIS A 620 34.21 20.06 -17.42
N ASP A 621 33.73 18.92 -16.94
CA ASP A 621 33.74 18.59 -15.51
C ASP A 621 35.02 17.81 -15.19
N ALA A 622 35.91 18.43 -14.42
CA ALA A 622 37.24 17.93 -14.08
C ALA A 622 37.20 16.96 -12.88
N ASN A 623 36.34 15.95 -12.91
CA ASN A 623 36.30 14.88 -11.92
C ASN A 623 36.05 13.50 -12.56
N GLU A 624 37.07 12.97 -13.24
CA GLU A 624 37.33 11.53 -13.31
C GLU A 624 37.67 11.03 -11.89
N THR A 625 37.28 9.88 -11.34
CA THR A 625 36.70 8.64 -11.85
C THR A 625 36.18 7.85 -10.63
N LEU A 626 34.87 7.84 -10.37
CA LEU A 626 34.21 6.87 -9.49
C LEU A 626 32.91 6.42 -10.17
N PRO A 627 32.58 5.11 -10.23
CA PRO A 627 31.34 4.66 -10.84
C PRO A 627 30.16 5.32 -10.12
N GLN A 628 29.33 6.09 -10.84
CA GLN A 628 28.13 6.67 -10.24
C GLN A 628 27.17 5.54 -9.86
N LEU A 629 27.00 5.28 -8.55
CA LEU A 629 26.07 4.29 -8.04
C LEU A 629 24.63 4.84 -8.12
N ARG A 630 23.74 4.10 -8.77
CA ARG A 630 22.31 4.37 -8.81
C ARG A 630 21.65 3.82 -7.55
N ARG A 631 20.88 4.66 -6.85
CA ARG A 631 20.13 4.28 -5.65
C ARG A 631 18.66 4.05 -5.98
N LEU A 632 18.17 2.84 -5.76
CA LEU A 632 16.81 2.43 -6.11
C LEU A 632 16.02 2.06 -4.87
N LYS A 633 14.80 2.56 -4.71
CA LYS A 633 13.94 2.21 -3.57
C LYS A 633 13.41 0.79 -3.72
N VAL A 634 13.59 -0.02 -2.68
CA VAL A 634 13.16 -1.44 -2.62
C VAL A 634 12.04 -1.63 -1.60
N GLY A 635 12.00 -0.81 -0.55
CA GLY A 635 11.03 -0.96 0.52
C GLY A 635 10.79 0.31 1.34
N GLY A 636 9.77 0.26 2.19
CA GLY A 636 9.43 1.31 3.13
C GLY A 636 8.77 0.76 4.39
N ILE A 637 9.10 1.38 5.52
CA ILE A 637 8.55 1.07 6.84
C ILE A 637 7.66 2.23 7.31
N LEU A 638 6.54 1.89 7.94
CA LEU A 638 5.60 2.83 8.55
C LEU A 638 5.23 2.31 9.94
N VAL A 639 5.54 3.07 10.99
CA VAL A 639 5.17 2.69 12.36
C VAL A 639 4.19 3.71 12.92
N ASN A 640 2.99 3.24 13.28
CA ASN A 640 2.01 4.01 14.03
C ASN A 640 1.89 3.46 15.45
N SER A 641 1.59 4.35 16.40
CA SER A 641 1.41 4.02 17.81
C SER A 641 0.07 4.51 18.28
N HIS A 642 -0.68 3.64 18.94
CA HIS A 642 -1.90 3.95 19.66
C HIS A 642 -1.64 3.72 21.14
N PHE A 643 -2.12 4.63 22.00
CA PHE A 643 -2.03 4.45 23.44
C PHE A 643 -3.42 4.28 24.02
N THR A 644 -3.72 3.09 24.51
CA THR A 644 -5.03 2.72 25.07
C THR A 644 -4.83 1.88 26.32
N CYS A 645 -5.63 2.10 27.36
CA CYS A 645 -5.62 1.29 28.60
C CYS A 645 -4.22 1.14 29.24
N ASN A 646 -3.43 2.22 29.24
CA ASN A 646 -2.06 2.22 29.78
C ASN A 646 -1.14 1.18 29.10
N GLN A 647 -1.29 1.01 27.79
CA GLN A 647 -0.44 0.17 26.95
C GLN A 647 -0.27 0.80 25.57
N HIS A 648 0.96 0.79 25.06
CA HIS A 648 1.25 1.17 23.68
C HIS A 648 1.00 -0.01 22.75
N THR A 649 0.12 0.17 21.76
CA THR A 649 -0.08 -0.75 20.64
C THR A 649 0.57 -0.12 19.41
N LEU A 650 1.61 -0.76 18.92
CA LEU A 650 2.31 -0.37 17.70
C LEU A 650 1.79 -1.19 16.53
N VAL A 651 1.53 -0.52 15.41
CA VAL A 651 1.25 -1.16 14.12
C VAL A 651 2.42 -0.83 13.20
N ILE A 652 3.28 -1.83 12.97
CA ILE A 652 4.49 -1.72 12.15
C ILE A 652 4.22 -2.28 10.76
N GLY A 653 3.94 -1.40 9.80
CA GLY A 653 3.78 -1.71 8.39
C GLY A 653 5.10 -1.76 7.64
N ALA A 654 5.25 -2.74 6.75
CA ALA A 654 6.34 -2.83 5.82
C ALA A 654 5.84 -3.23 4.43
N GLY A 655 6.30 -2.50 3.43
CA GLY A 655 6.19 -2.87 2.02
C GLY A 655 7.59 -3.10 1.46
N VAL A 656 7.84 -4.28 0.89
CA VAL A 656 9.15 -4.70 0.37
C VAL A 656 8.95 -5.40 -0.97
N ASN A 657 9.58 -4.87 -2.01
CA ASN A 657 9.56 -5.47 -3.34
C ASN A 657 10.35 -6.79 -3.33
N CYS A 658 9.66 -7.92 -3.42
CA CYS A 658 10.28 -9.25 -3.30
C CYS A 658 10.53 -9.87 -4.68
N GLN A 659 9.46 -10.12 -5.43
CA GLN A 659 9.45 -10.82 -6.71
C GLN A 659 8.96 -9.96 -7.89
N ASN A 660 8.31 -8.82 -7.61
CA ASN A 660 7.72 -7.97 -8.63
C ASN A 660 8.79 -7.46 -9.62
N SER A 661 8.44 -7.38 -10.90
CA SER A 661 9.35 -6.88 -11.95
C SER A 661 9.19 -5.37 -12.22
N LEU A 662 8.03 -4.81 -11.88
CA LEU A 662 7.68 -3.39 -12.07
C LEU A 662 6.77 -2.93 -10.91
N PRO A 663 6.61 -1.60 -10.68
CA PRO A 663 7.31 -0.48 -11.32
C PRO A 663 8.69 -0.18 -10.71
N THR A 664 9.08 -0.88 -9.64
CA THR A 664 10.32 -0.62 -8.89
C THR A 664 11.09 -1.92 -8.67
N THR A 665 12.39 -1.79 -8.40
CA THR A 665 13.32 -2.91 -8.25
C THR A 665 12.98 -3.80 -7.06
N SER A 666 13.05 -5.11 -7.29
CA SER A 666 12.81 -6.13 -6.26
C SER A 666 14.09 -6.83 -5.80
N ILE A 667 14.03 -7.43 -4.61
CA ILE A 667 15.14 -8.23 -4.06
C ILE A 667 15.55 -9.34 -5.04
N ASN A 668 14.59 -10.00 -5.68
CA ASN A 668 14.90 -11.05 -6.66
C ASN A 668 15.55 -10.51 -7.93
N GLU A 669 15.24 -9.30 -8.35
CA GLU A 669 15.97 -8.64 -9.45
C GLU A 669 17.43 -8.40 -9.06
N LEU A 670 17.69 -7.92 -7.84
CA LEU A 670 19.05 -7.73 -7.32
C LEU A 670 19.82 -9.05 -7.22
N ILE A 671 19.17 -10.14 -6.79
CA ILE A 671 19.79 -11.47 -6.71
C ILE A 671 20.14 -11.99 -8.11
N ARG A 672 19.22 -11.86 -9.09
CA ARG A 672 19.48 -12.28 -10.47
C ARG A 672 20.64 -11.48 -11.09
N GLU A 673 20.67 -10.18 -10.84
CA GLU A 673 21.74 -9.32 -11.34
C GLU A 673 23.07 -9.67 -10.67
N TYR A 674 23.08 -9.90 -9.35
CA TYR A 674 24.27 -10.36 -8.64
C TYR A 674 24.79 -11.69 -9.19
N ASN A 675 23.90 -12.66 -9.42
CA ASN A 675 24.23 -13.94 -10.04
C ASN A 675 24.84 -13.78 -11.43
N ARG A 676 24.29 -12.88 -12.25
CA ARG A 676 24.81 -12.57 -13.59
C ARG A 676 26.22 -11.97 -13.52
N GLN A 677 26.45 -11.01 -12.61
CA GLN A 677 27.73 -10.31 -12.47
C GLN A 677 28.83 -11.19 -11.89
N HIS A 678 28.51 -11.99 -10.86
CA HIS A 678 29.48 -12.77 -10.09
C HIS A 678 29.51 -14.25 -10.48
N LYS A 679 28.73 -14.64 -11.51
CA LYS A 679 28.58 -16.03 -11.98
C LYS A 679 28.18 -17.00 -10.84
N THR A 680 27.32 -16.54 -9.92
CA THR A 680 26.77 -17.34 -8.82
C THR A 680 25.39 -17.90 -9.17
N GLN A 681 24.88 -18.81 -8.34
CA GLN A 681 23.54 -19.42 -8.48
C GLN A 681 22.73 -19.30 -7.19
N LEU A 682 22.68 -18.09 -6.62
CA LEU A 682 21.84 -17.81 -5.46
C LEU A 682 20.36 -18.00 -5.82
N ALA A 683 19.62 -18.66 -4.94
CA ALA A 683 18.20 -18.86 -5.11
C ALA A 683 17.41 -17.55 -4.92
N VAL A 684 16.33 -17.42 -5.68
CA VAL A 684 15.38 -16.32 -5.50
C VAL A 684 14.46 -16.59 -4.32
N TRP A 685 13.90 -15.53 -3.75
CA TRP A 685 13.12 -15.56 -2.52
C TRP A 685 11.62 -15.52 -2.84
N SER A 686 10.81 -16.17 -2.00
CA SER A 686 9.35 -16.03 -2.01
C SER A 686 8.89 -15.01 -0.97
N GLU A 687 7.67 -14.47 -1.10
CA GLU A 687 7.11 -13.59 -0.07
C GLU A 687 7.02 -14.27 1.29
N GLU A 688 6.68 -15.58 1.34
CA GLU A 688 6.58 -16.34 2.59
C GLU A 688 7.93 -16.45 3.29
N LEU A 689 9.01 -16.76 2.55
CA LEU A 689 10.36 -16.87 3.10
C LEU A 689 10.84 -15.52 3.62
N LEU A 690 10.62 -14.45 2.83
CA LEU A 690 11.02 -13.11 3.21
C LEU A 690 10.26 -12.66 4.46
N LEU A 691 8.94 -12.85 4.54
CA LEU A 691 8.14 -12.53 5.72
C LEU A 691 8.67 -13.27 6.95
N ALA A 692 8.85 -14.59 6.84
CA ALA A 692 9.29 -15.42 7.95
C ALA A 692 10.66 -14.99 8.48
N ARG A 693 11.63 -14.71 7.58
CA ARG A 693 12.95 -14.21 7.97
C ARG A 693 12.91 -12.82 8.59
N ILE A 694 12.09 -11.90 8.09
CA ILE A 694 11.92 -10.57 8.69
C ILE A 694 11.36 -10.68 10.11
N LEU A 695 10.28 -11.45 10.30
CA LEU A 695 9.63 -11.60 11.61
C LEU A 695 10.55 -12.29 12.61
N ALA A 696 11.26 -13.34 12.21
CA ALA A 696 12.19 -14.06 13.07
C ALA A 696 13.41 -13.20 13.44
N GLN A 697 14.00 -12.49 12.47
CA GLN A 697 15.12 -11.57 12.71
C GLN A 697 14.70 -10.40 13.61
N PHE A 698 13.51 -9.85 13.39
CA PHE A 698 12.97 -8.79 14.23
C PHE A 698 12.68 -9.28 15.65
N GLU A 699 12.19 -10.52 15.84
CA GLU A 699 12.01 -11.10 17.17
C GLU A 699 13.33 -11.14 17.97
N LEU A 700 14.43 -11.57 17.33
CA LEU A 700 15.77 -11.59 17.95
C LEU A 700 16.23 -10.18 18.33
N PHE A 701 16.07 -9.23 17.42
CA PHE A 701 16.44 -7.84 17.64
C PHE A 701 15.59 -7.20 18.74
N TYR A 702 14.28 -7.42 18.73
CA TYR A 702 13.35 -6.89 19.72
C TYR A 702 13.63 -7.44 21.12
N PHE A 703 13.92 -8.74 21.23
CA PHE A 703 14.31 -9.36 22.49
C PHE A 703 15.57 -8.71 23.06
N ARG A 704 16.62 -8.56 22.25
CA ARG A 704 17.86 -7.91 22.68
C ARG A 704 17.65 -6.43 23.01
N PHE A 705 16.87 -5.72 22.22
CA PHE A 705 16.53 -4.32 22.42
C PHE A 705 15.84 -4.07 23.78
N THR A 706 14.88 -4.93 24.15
CA THR A 706 14.07 -4.76 25.37
C THR A 706 14.73 -5.32 26.62
N THR A 707 15.46 -6.44 26.51
CA THR A 707 15.99 -7.17 27.67
C THR A 707 17.46 -6.87 27.95
N GLY A 708 18.24 -6.53 26.93
CA GLY A 708 19.70 -6.46 27.03
C GLY A 708 20.38 -7.84 27.01
N TYR A 709 19.64 -8.92 26.78
CA TYR A 709 20.17 -10.29 26.65
C TYR A 709 20.13 -10.75 25.19
N ASN A 710 21.10 -11.57 24.81
CA ASN A 710 20.99 -12.34 23.57
C ASN A 710 20.08 -13.54 23.85
N ARG A 711 19.18 -13.83 22.91
CA ARG A 711 18.36 -15.04 23.02
C ARG A 711 19.29 -16.27 22.96
N PRO A 712 19.05 -17.32 23.78
CA PRO A 712 19.75 -18.59 23.60
C PRO A 712 19.58 -19.10 22.18
N ALA A 713 20.65 -19.63 21.58
CA ALA A 713 20.59 -20.27 20.27
C ALA A 713 19.53 -21.38 20.29
N ASN A 714 18.78 -21.52 19.20
CA ASN A 714 17.79 -22.59 19.08
C ASN A 714 18.53 -23.96 19.21
N PRO A 715 18.00 -24.96 19.94
CA PRO A 715 18.56 -26.32 19.92
C PRO A 715 18.90 -26.83 18.50
N VAL A 716 18.11 -26.43 17.49
CA VAL A 716 18.35 -26.74 16.07
C VAL A 716 19.64 -26.07 15.54
N GLU A 717 19.92 -24.81 15.92
CA GLU A 717 21.16 -24.11 15.56
C GLU A 717 22.41 -24.77 16.17
N ALA A 718 22.30 -25.32 17.38
CA ALA A 718 23.40 -26.03 18.04
C ALA A 718 23.72 -27.39 17.37
N VAL A 719 22.69 -28.07 16.84
CA VAL A 719 22.85 -29.35 16.12
C VAL A 719 23.42 -29.12 14.70
N LEU A 720 22.99 -28.07 14.00
CA LEU A 720 23.52 -27.71 12.67
C LEU A 720 24.97 -27.17 12.72
N ALA A 721 25.36 -26.52 13.82
CA ALA A 721 26.74 -26.06 14.00
C ALA A 721 27.75 -27.20 14.26
N THR A 722 27.28 -28.40 14.61
CA THR A 722 28.13 -29.53 15.04
C THR A 722 28.14 -30.71 14.07
N THR A 723 27.33 -30.70 13.00
CA THR A 723 27.29 -31.77 12.00
C THR A 723 28.16 -31.44 10.78
N PRO A 724 29.19 -32.23 10.43
CA PRO A 724 29.90 -32.07 9.18
C PRO A 724 28.94 -32.38 8.02
N THR A 725 28.88 -31.49 7.03
CA THR A 725 28.10 -31.72 5.80
C THR A 725 28.62 -32.95 5.06
N ARG A 726 28.02 -34.12 5.30
CA ARG A 726 28.20 -35.29 4.42
C ARG A 726 27.41 -35.04 3.15
N GLY A 727 28.12 -35.05 2.01
CA GLY A 727 27.52 -35.01 0.68
C GLY A 727 26.60 -36.21 0.48
N GLY A 728 25.29 -35.97 0.59
CA GLY A 728 24.24 -36.89 0.19
C GLY A 728 23.53 -36.31 -1.03
N SER A 729 23.75 -36.93 -2.19
CA SER A 729 22.96 -36.75 -3.40
C SER A 729 21.56 -37.33 -3.19
N GLY A 730 20.56 -36.47 -3.04
CA GLY A 730 19.16 -36.88 -3.00
C GLY A 730 18.22 -35.67 -2.87
N ASP A 731 17.40 -35.46 -3.88
CA ASP A 731 16.32 -34.47 -4.03
C ASP A 731 15.75 -33.91 -2.71
N ARG A 732 16.36 -32.84 -2.19
CA ARG A 732 15.74 -31.97 -1.18
C ARG A 732 15.41 -30.63 -1.82
N MET A 733 14.18 -30.16 -1.63
CA MET A 733 13.70 -28.88 -2.18
C MET A 733 14.68 -27.74 -1.82
N PRO A 734 15.27 -27.02 -2.80
CA PRO A 734 16.31 -26.02 -2.57
C PRO A 734 15.93 -24.90 -1.59
N ILE A 735 14.64 -24.61 -1.42
CA ILE A 735 14.13 -23.46 -0.65
C ILE A 735 14.08 -23.73 0.86
N LEU A 736 13.87 -24.97 1.32
CA LEU A 736 13.97 -25.30 2.76
C LEU A 736 15.39 -25.06 3.30
N SER A 737 16.41 -25.24 2.45
CA SER A 737 17.82 -24.96 2.79
C SER A 737 18.11 -23.48 3.10
N LEU A 738 17.25 -22.53 2.72
CA LEU A 738 17.40 -21.11 3.04
C LEU A 738 16.72 -20.73 4.37
N ALA A 739 15.64 -21.42 4.73
CA ALA A 739 14.97 -21.23 6.01
C ALA A 739 15.75 -21.87 7.16
N GLU A 740 16.50 -22.94 6.89
CA GLU A 740 17.40 -23.60 7.85
C GLU A 740 18.72 -22.86 8.07
N ARG A 741 19.03 -21.84 7.24
CA ARG A 741 20.26 -21.06 7.38
C ARG A 741 20.16 -20.10 8.57
N PRO A 742 21.22 -20.04 9.40
CA PRO A 742 21.19 -19.29 10.65
C PRO A 742 20.82 -17.83 10.40
N LEU A 743 19.98 -17.29 11.29
CA LEU A 743 19.78 -15.86 11.39
C LEU A 743 21.06 -15.22 11.93
N VAL A 744 21.25 -13.92 11.71
CA VAL A 744 22.31 -13.22 12.43
C VAL A 744 21.90 -13.19 13.90
N ASN A 745 22.53 -14.07 14.68
CA ASN A 745 22.84 -13.79 16.08
C ASN A 745 24.14 -12.98 16.04
N PRO A 746 24.10 -11.66 16.29
CA PRO A 746 25.23 -10.79 16.02
C PRO A 746 26.47 -11.26 16.78
N ARG A 747 27.40 -11.91 16.08
CA ARG A 747 28.71 -12.32 16.63
C ARG A 747 29.56 -11.10 17.05
N SER A 748 29.22 -9.92 16.55
CA SER A 748 29.76 -8.62 16.99
C SER A 748 29.08 -8.06 18.26
N LEU A 749 28.05 -8.71 18.79
CA LEU A 749 27.37 -8.38 20.06
C LEU A 749 27.63 -9.42 21.17
N CYS A 750 28.61 -10.30 20.97
CA CYS A 750 29.15 -11.19 21.99
C CYS A 750 29.96 -10.37 23.03
N GLN A 751 29.25 -9.63 23.88
CA GLN A 751 29.79 -9.22 25.17
C GLN A 751 29.88 -10.43 26.11
N PRO A 752 30.77 -10.41 27.12
CA PRO A 752 30.87 -11.48 28.12
C PRO A 752 29.52 -11.77 28.80
N PRO A 753 29.33 -12.96 29.40
CA PRO A 753 28.04 -13.38 29.96
C PRO A 753 27.50 -12.35 30.98
N GLY A 754 26.52 -11.54 30.56
CA GLY A 754 25.87 -10.49 31.34
C GLY A 754 24.91 -9.63 30.51
N PRO A 755 23.98 -8.89 31.14
CA PRO A 755 23.09 -7.97 30.42
C PRO A 755 23.89 -6.81 29.84
N GLY A 756 23.84 -6.63 28.52
CA GLY A 756 24.37 -5.41 27.90
C GLY A 756 23.32 -4.29 27.84
N PRO A 757 23.66 -3.13 27.26
CA PRO A 757 22.75 -1.98 27.24
C PRO A 757 21.49 -2.28 26.43
N LYS A 758 20.34 -1.88 26.96
CA LYS A 758 19.03 -1.90 26.27
C LYS A 758 18.97 -0.80 25.21
N GLY A 759 17.99 -0.90 24.31
CA GLY A 759 17.76 0.09 23.27
C GLY A 759 18.59 -0.13 22.01
N ILE A 760 18.71 0.91 21.18
CA ILE A 760 19.31 0.81 19.85
C ILE A 760 20.84 0.81 19.86
N ALA A 761 21.48 1.27 20.94
CA ALA A 761 22.93 1.46 21.02
C ALA A 761 23.75 0.22 20.58
N PRO A 762 23.42 -1.02 20.99
CA PRO A 762 24.12 -2.22 20.51
C PRO A 762 24.03 -2.41 18.98
N PHE A 763 22.95 -1.94 18.37
CA PHE A 763 22.68 -2.13 16.95
C PHE A 763 23.29 -1.04 16.07
N LEU A 764 23.72 0.10 16.63
CA LEU A 764 24.23 1.24 15.85
C LEU A 764 25.41 0.88 14.94
N PRO A 765 26.43 0.11 15.35
CA PRO A 765 27.52 -0.27 14.45
C PRO A 765 27.01 -1.02 13.21
N LEU A 766 26.14 -2.03 13.40
CA LEU A 766 25.55 -2.77 12.30
C LEU A 766 24.59 -1.90 11.47
N TYR A 767 23.81 -1.04 12.12
CA TYR A 767 22.93 -0.08 11.45
C TYR A 767 23.71 0.83 10.51
N TYR A 768 24.84 1.38 10.95
CA TYR A 768 25.71 2.24 10.14
C TYR A 768 26.51 1.47 9.08
N GLU A 769 26.76 0.17 9.25
CA GLU A 769 27.29 -0.69 8.19
C GLU A 769 26.26 -0.94 7.06
N ARG A 770 24.97 -0.72 7.36
CA ARG A 770 23.86 -0.96 6.43
C ARG A 770 23.25 0.31 5.86
N TRP A 771 23.48 1.49 6.43
CA TRP A 771 22.86 2.74 5.95
C TRP A 771 23.65 3.46 4.85
N LEU A 772 23.03 4.44 4.20
CA LEU A 772 23.59 5.20 3.08
C LEU A 772 24.33 6.49 3.48
N HIS A 773 24.27 6.89 4.74
CA HIS A 773 24.46 8.31 5.10
C HIS A 773 25.79 8.62 5.81
N THR A 774 26.68 7.63 5.98
CA THR A 774 27.99 7.86 6.64
C THR A 774 28.75 8.98 5.94
N GLY A 775 29.01 10.07 6.66
CA GLY A 775 29.81 11.19 6.16
C GLY A 775 29.17 12.00 5.03
N GLN A 776 27.90 11.75 4.70
CA GLN A 776 27.20 12.46 3.64
C GLN A 776 27.07 13.94 3.98
N GLN A 777 27.47 14.82 3.06
CA GLN A 777 27.21 16.26 3.18
C GLN A 777 25.85 16.59 2.60
N VAL A 778 25.06 17.37 3.34
CA VAL A 778 23.71 17.79 2.96
C VAL A 778 23.50 19.25 3.32
N THR A 779 22.50 19.87 2.71
CA THR A 779 22.06 21.23 3.00
C THR A 779 20.77 21.19 3.81
N LEU A 780 20.69 22.00 4.87
CA LEU A 780 19.48 22.16 5.68
C LEU A 780 18.70 23.39 5.22
N ALA A 781 17.60 23.19 4.49
CA ALA A 781 16.81 24.29 3.90
C ALA A 781 16.34 25.30 4.97
N ASP A 782 15.80 24.79 6.08
CA ASP A 782 15.16 25.60 7.12
C ASP A 782 16.16 26.17 8.16
N HIS A 783 17.45 25.91 7.97
CA HIS A 783 18.52 26.43 8.84
C HIS A 783 19.46 27.33 8.03
N HIS A 784 18.90 28.35 7.37
CA HIS A 784 19.65 29.30 6.53
C HIS A 784 20.51 28.61 5.46
N HIS A 785 20.04 27.49 4.89
CA HIS A 785 20.81 26.67 3.95
C HIS A 785 22.17 26.20 4.49
N ALA A 786 22.26 25.96 5.80
CA ALA A 786 23.49 25.46 6.42
C ALA A 786 23.94 24.14 5.77
N ARG A 787 25.22 24.09 5.39
CA ARG A 787 25.87 22.86 4.93
C ARG A 787 26.33 22.06 6.13
N VAL A 788 25.90 20.82 6.21
CA VAL A 788 26.18 19.94 7.34
C VAL A 788 26.66 18.57 6.87
N ARG A 789 27.42 17.88 7.72
CA ARG A 789 27.84 16.49 7.55
C ARG A 789 27.01 15.61 8.49
N ILE A 790 26.46 14.52 7.97
CA ILE A 790 25.71 13.54 8.75
C ILE A 790 26.67 12.69 9.60
N ASN A 791 26.40 12.62 10.90
CA ASN A 791 27.21 11.90 11.87
C ASN A 791 26.59 10.58 12.31
N GLY A 792 25.26 10.53 12.45
CA GLY A 792 24.58 9.39 13.06
C GLY A 792 23.14 9.68 13.44
N ILE A 793 22.60 8.83 14.31
CA ILE A 793 21.35 9.03 15.02
C ILE A 793 21.57 8.99 16.54
N THR A 794 20.76 9.73 17.30
CA THR A 794 20.84 9.69 18.76
C THR A 794 20.34 8.34 19.31
N PRO A 795 20.98 7.75 20.34
CA PRO A 795 20.58 6.44 20.87
C PRO A 795 19.25 6.40 21.63
N ASP A 796 18.67 7.55 21.96
CA ASP A 796 17.48 7.72 22.80
C ASP A 796 16.19 7.89 21.99
N TYR A 797 16.20 8.76 20.97
CA TYR A 797 15.05 9.10 20.12
C TYR A 797 15.33 8.94 18.63
N GLY A 798 16.57 8.63 18.25
CA GLY A 798 16.95 8.44 16.86
C GLY A 798 16.91 9.72 16.04
N TYR A 799 17.21 10.88 16.64
CA TYR A 799 17.33 12.13 15.88
C TYR A 799 18.58 12.09 15.02
N LEU A 800 18.49 12.55 13.77
CA LEU A 800 19.65 12.64 12.89
C LEU A 800 20.60 13.70 13.44
N THR A 801 21.83 13.32 13.76
CA THR A 801 22.87 14.23 14.25
C THR A 801 23.75 14.66 13.09
N THR A 802 24.00 15.97 12.99
CA THR A 802 24.84 16.55 11.93
C THR A 802 25.76 17.62 12.51
N THR A 803 26.92 17.83 11.89
CA THR A 803 27.88 18.90 12.24
C THR A 803 27.97 19.89 11.09
N ALA A 804 28.02 21.19 11.37
CA ALA A 804 28.21 22.18 10.32
C ALA A 804 29.57 21.99 9.64
N VAL A 805 29.62 22.16 8.33
CA VAL A 805 30.87 22.03 7.56
C VAL A 805 31.83 23.18 7.88
N ASP A 806 31.28 24.37 8.11
CA ASP A 806 32.06 25.60 8.34
C ASP A 806 32.37 25.85 9.82
N ASP A 807 31.69 25.15 10.73
CA ASP A 807 31.94 25.20 12.18
C ASP A 807 31.69 23.84 12.84
N ALA A 808 32.76 23.13 13.17
CA ALA A 808 32.69 21.82 13.80
C ALA A 808 32.06 21.83 15.22
N GLN A 809 31.91 22.99 15.87
CA GLN A 809 31.22 23.11 17.16
C GLN A 809 29.70 23.20 17.01
N THR A 810 29.21 23.60 15.83
CA THR A 810 27.78 23.71 15.57
C THR A 810 27.19 22.36 15.18
N VAL A 811 26.28 21.86 16.02
CA VAL A 811 25.59 20.57 15.83
C VAL A 811 24.09 20.81 15.65
N TYR A 812 23.52 20.20 14.61
CA TYR A 812 22.06 20.19 14.39
C TYR A 812 21.50 18.79 14.63
N THR A 813 20.33 18.73 15.28
CA THR A 813 19.58 17.49 15.54
C THR A 813 18.21 17.56 14.87
N LEU A 814 17.90 16.58 14.02
CA LEU A 814 16.69 16.60 13.19
C LEU A 814 15.77 15.43 13.52
N GLN A 815 14.48 15.73 13.74
CA GLN A 815 13.50 14.71 14.06
C GLN A 815 13.11 13.87 12.83
N PRO A 816 12.93 12.54 12.97
CA PRO A 816 12.58 11.66 11.85
C PRO A 816 11.20 11.93 11.26
N GLY A 817 10.23 12.35 12.08
CA GLY A 817 8.85 12.59 11.66
C GLY A 817 8.68 13.86 10.82
N GLY A 818 9.27 14.96 11.30
CA GLY A 818 9.07 16.32 10.79
C GLY A 818 9.93 16.73 9.60
N ASN A 819 10.83 15.86 9.12
CA ASN A 819 11.75 16.20 8.03
C ASN A 819 11.57 15.30 6.79
N SER A 820 11.84 15.87 5.63
CA SER A 820 11.99 15.23 4.33
C SER A 820 13.46 15.28 3.91
N PHE A 821 13.95 14.21 3.29
CA PHE A 821 15.32 14.13 2.79
C PHE A 821 15.31 13.74 1.31
N ASP A 822 15.61 14.72 0.46
CA ASP A 822 15.93 14.56 -0.96
C ASP A 822 17.41 14.21 -1.09
N MET A 823 17.71 12.93 -1.33
CA MET A 823 19.08 12.46 -1.49
C MET A 823 19.72 12.90 -2.81
N MET A 824 18.93 13.23 -3.83
CA MET A 824 19.43 13.64 -5.14
C MET A 824 19.88 15.09 -5.12
N ALA A 825 19.09 15.95 -4.46
CA ALA A 825 19.47 17.34 -4.21
C ALA A 825 20.43 17.50 -3.02
N GLY A 826 20.66 16.44 -2.24
CA GLY A 826 21.43 16.51 -0.99
C GLY A 826 20.79 17.48 0.02
N LEU A 827 19.46 17.54 0.07
CA LEU A 827 18.69 18.55 0.79
C LEU A 827 17.80 17.90 1.87
N ILE A 828 17.87 18.43 3.09
CA ILE A 828 16.91 18.12 4.15
C ILE A 828 16.07 19.36 4.42
N SER A 829 14.75 19.18 4.46
CA SER A 829 13.80 20.23 4.77
C SER A 829 12.76 19.76 5.77
N MET A 830 12.25 20.65 6.60
CA MET A 830 11.07 20.43 7.41
C MET A 830 9.87 20.21 6.49
N LYS A 831 8.96 19.35 6.93
CA LYS A 831 7.67 19.17 6.29
C LYS A 831 6.77 20.30 6.72
N SER A 832 6.22 21.03 5.75
CA SER A 832 5.08 21.91 5.97
C SER A 832 3.94 21.11 6.61
N ALA A 833 3.44 21.60 7.75
CA ALA A 833 2.39 20.97 8.56
C ALA A 833 1.09 20.76 7.77
#